data_AF-A0A7N5ZXN6-F1
#
_entry.id   AF-A0A7N5ZXN6-F1
#
_cell.length_a   1.000
_cell.length_b   1.000
_cell.length_c   1.000
_cell.angle_alpha   90.00
_cell.angle_beta   90.00
_cell.angle_gamma   90.00
#
_symmetry.space_group_name_H-M   'P 1'
#
loop_
_entity.id
_entity.type
_entity.pdbx_description
1 polymer ?
#
loop_
_entity_poly.entity_id
_entity_poly.type
_entity_poly.pdbx_seq_one_letter_code
_entity_poly.pdbx_strand_id
1 'polypeptide(L)'
;PTPPPSPEPQHDPYLIGVGRADCTGPPAEIPLMGYANPQQTAAGIHTRLYSRAFIVDDGRRRVVFVTVDIGMVSQRLRLEVLQALQMKYGDLYRQDNVVLSGTHTHCGLGGYFQYTLFMMTSKGYIKESTQPLVNGIVKSIDIAHRNMKPGRIFRNRGDLDDSSLNRSPHSYLNNPEDERHRYKWNTDKQVVVLKFTDLDGDGIGMISWFAVHAVSMNYTNRMVSSDNMGYASCLLEQDKNPGELPGQGGFVAGFSSSNLGDVTPNTKGPHCANTGLPCDYLNSSCPVGGVSVMCQAYGPGDDMFDSTRIIGHKIYSKAKELYANAVEEVTGFLHSAHQWVNMTDVTVQINATHTVSTCKPALGHSFAAGTIDGGGDLNFTQGAVEGDPFWDGIRDLVLGKPSNQTQECHHPKPILLSTGEMNWPLPWHPQIVDVQIITIGSVAVVAVPGEMTTMSGRRLREAVQQELESEGTFRDTEVVIAGLSNVYTHYITTYEEYQVQRYEGASTIYGPHTLSAYLQKFRGLAKAIAQDRVSELPLGPQPPFFKEHLLSWMLPAPVDKTPQNTSFGDVLEQVYPVYRQVGHIVTIWSVSAHTALWATQPHTDKTFVTVEIYDNRTETWEIVHTDASWETRFHWLKGSNQQSNATIEWHIPSSAPSGSYRIRHFGHYKQWKGLQQVITAYEGASEVFRVASSFYSH
;
A
#
# COMPACT_ATOMS: atom_id res chain seq x y z
N PRO A 1 -11.18 -45.96 -16.19
CA PRO A 1 -9.98 -45.34 -16.80
C PRO A 1 -9.28 -44.45 -15.77
N THR A 2 -8.18 -44.93 -15.21
CA THR A 2 -7.23 -44.10 -14.47
C THR A 2 -6.73 -42.97 -15.39
N PRO A 3 -6.63 -41.72 -14.90
CA PRO A 3 -6.01 -40.65 -15.67
C PRO A 3 -4.60 -41.07 -16.08
N PRO A 4 -4.11 -40.70 -17.26
CA PRO A 4 -2.71 -40.93 -17.60
C PRO A 4 -1.83 -40.26 -16.52
N PRO A 5 -0.72 -40.88 -16.09
CA PRO A 5 0.21 -40.25 -15.18
C PRO A 5 0.67 -38.92 -15.80
N SER A 6 0.59 -37.86 -15.01
CA SER A 6 1.18 -36.57 -15.35
C SER A 6 2.64 -36.80 -15.75
N PRO A 7 3.14 -36.19 -16.84
CA PRO A 7 4.54 -36.35 -17.21
C PRO A 7 5.44 -36.03 -16.02
N GLU A 8 6.46 -36.86 -15.78
CA GLU A 8 7.45 -36.61 -14.74
C GLU A 8 8.02 -35.19 -14.92
N PRO A 9 8.08 -34.37 -13.86
CA PRO A 9 8.53 -33.00 -14.00
C PRO A 9 10.00 -32.94 -14.44
N GLN A 10 10.26 -32.22 -15.53
CA GLN A 10 11.59 -32.13 -16.15
C GLN A 10 12.61 -31.28 -15.37
N HIS A 11 12.17 -30.57 -14.33
CA HIS A 11 12.97 -29.59 -13.58
C HIS A 11 12.88 -29.80 -12.06
N ASP A 12 14.00 -29.54 -11.38
CA ASP A 12 14.11 -29.56 -9.92
C ASP A 12 13.15 -28.53 -9.29
N PRO A 13 12.51 -28.85 -8.15
CA PRO A 13 11.63 -27.92 -7.46
C PRO A 13 12.41 -26.75 -6.86
N TYR A 14 11.77 -25.60 -6.72
CA TYR A 14 12.31 -24.47 -5.96
C TYR A 14 12.25 -24.76 -4.46
N LEU A 15 13.10 -24.09 -3.68
CA LEU A 15 12.84 -23.86 -2.27
C LEU A 15 12.01 -22.58 -2.12
N ILE A 16 10.83 -22.71 -1.51
CA ILE A 16 9.84 -21.64 -1.39
C ILE A 16 9.56 -21.40 0.08
N GLY A 17 9.67 -20.14 0.52
CA GLY A 17 9.31 -19.69 1.86
C GLY A 17 8.28 -18.58 1.81
N VAL A 18 7.30 -18.63 2.69
CA VAL A 18 6.29 -17.58 2.86
C VAL A 18 6.22 -17.14 4.32
N GLY A 19 5.97 -15.85 4.54
CA GLY A 19 5.88 -15.31 5.88
C GLY A 19 5.04 -14.04 5.95
N ARG A 20 4.30 -13.90 7.05
CA ARG A 20 3.50 -12.71 7.36
C ARG A 20 3.89 -12.21 8.75
N ALA A 21 3.95 -10.90 8.91
CA ALA A 21 4.15 -10.27 10.20
C ALA A 21 3.40 -8.94 10.29
N ASP A 22 2.88 -8.62 11.47
CA ASP A 22 2.30 -7.31 11.77
C ASP A 22 3.36 -6.22 11.63
N CYS A 23 3.01 -5.15 10.92
CA CYS A 23 3.83 -3.95 10.76
C CYS A 23 3.05 -2.67 11.16
N THR A 24 1.96 -2.83 11.90
CA THR A 24 1.10 -1.73 12.34
C THR A 24 1.80 -0.87 13.39
N GLY A 25 1.92 0.43 13.11
CA GLY A 25 2.34 1.42 14.10
C GLY A 25 1.22 1.83 15.05
N PRO A 26 1.41 2.90 15.85
CA PRO A 26 0.41 3.31 16.82
C PRO A 26 -0.80 4.00 16.17
N PRO A 27 -2.03 3.51 16.40
CA PRO A 27 -3.23 4.00 15.71
C PRO A 27 -3.87 5.26 16.34
N ALA A 28 -3.09 6.16 16.95
CA ALA A 28 -3.61 7.42 17.51
C ALA A 28 -2.65 8.60 17.32
N GLU A 29 -3.23 9.76 17.00
CA GLU A 29 -2.57 11.07 16.85
C GLU A 29 -1.48 11.16 15.75
N ILE A 30 -1.23 10.07 15.02
CA ILE A 30 -0.29 10.02 13.89
C ILE A 30 -1.02 10.27 12.56
N PRO A 31 -0.51 11.15 11.67
CA PRO A 31 -1.11 11.37 10.36
C PRO A 31 -1.22 10.08 9.53
N LEU A 32 -2.34 9.91 8.82
CA LEU A 32 -2.45 8.87 7.81
C LEU A 32 -1.74 9.31 6.52
N MET A 33 -1.10 8.38 5.83
CA MET A 33 -0.31 8.63 4.64
C MET A 33 -1.10 8.33 3.37
N GLY A 34 -1.13 9.28 2.44
CA GLY A 34 -1.83 9.15 1.15
C GLY A 34 -2.41 10.47 0.70
N TYR A 35 -3.55 10.86 1.29
CA TYR A 35 -4.31 12.05 0.92
C TYR A 35 -3.66 13.40 1.23
N ALA A 36 -2.56 13.40 2.01
CA ALA A 36 -1.87 14.62 2.45
C ALA A 36 -2.80 15.65 3.15
N ASN A 37 -3.88 15.17 3.77
CA ASN A 37 -4.84 16.01 4.48
C ASN A 37 -4.34 16.25 5.92
N PRO A 38 -4.07 17.49 6.35
CA PRO A 38 -3.52 17.78 7.68
C PRO A 38 -4.45 17.41 8.85
N GLN A 39 -5.76 17.27 8.58
CA GLN A 39 -6.77 16.86 9.56
C GLN A 39 -6.96 15.34 9.63
N GLN A 40 -6.39 14.58 8.68
CA GLN A 40 -6.50 13.13 8.64
C GLN A 40 -5.43 12.50 9.54
N THR A 41 -5.77 12.42 10.82
CA THR A 41 -4.93 11.84 11.87
C THR A 41 -5.60 10.60 12.43
N ALA A 42 -4.82 9.52 12.62
CA ALA A 42 -5.29 8.26 13.16
C ALA A 42 -5.97 8.46 14.52
N ALA A 43 -7.12 7.83 14.69
CA ALA A 43 -7.98 7.86 15.87
C ALA A 43 -8.62 6.49 16.09
N GLY A 44 -7.88 5.42 15.79
CA GLY A 44 -8.39 4.06 15.85
C GLY A 44 -7.79 3.11 14.82
N ILE A 45 -8.21 1.86 14.89
CA ILE A 45 -7.87 0.80 13.96
C ILE A 45 -9.14 0.08 13.51
N HIS A 46 -9.22 -0.17 12.21
CA HIS A 46 -10.22 -1.03 11.58
C HIS A 46 -9.62 -2.39 11.23
N THR A 47 -8.45 -2.40 10.60
CA THR A 47 -7.68 -3.63 10.36
C THR A 47 -6.20 -3.39 10.60
N ARG A 48 -5.49 -4.46 10.99
CA ARG A 48 -4.02 -4.47 11.06
C ARG A 48 -3.41 -4.38 9.67
N LEU A 49 -2.18 -3.88 9.63
CA LEU A 49 -1.32 -3.78 8.46
C LEU A 49 -0.25 -4.87 8.54
N TYR A 50 -0.09 -5.64 7.47
CA TYR A 50 0.88 -6.73 7.43
C TYR A 50 1.95 -6.54 6.36
N SER A 51 3.15 -7.02 6.68
CA SER A 51 4.17 -7.35 5.67
C SER A 51 4.05 -8.82 5.30
N ARG A 52 4.01 -9.11 4.00
CA ARG A 52 3.93 -10.46 3.44
C ARG A 52 5.12 -10.70 2.51
N ALA A 53 5.98 -11.63 2.90
CA ALA A 53 7.23 -11.96 2.22
C ALA A 53 7.16 -13.32 1.53
N PHE A 54 7.71 -13.38 0.32
CA PHE A 54 7.81 -14.56 -0.52
C PHE A 54 9.26 -14.72 -0.96
N ILE A 55 9.85 -15.87 -0.60
CA ILE A 55 11.23 -16.21 -0.91
C ILE A 55 11.21 -17.39 -1.88
N VAL A 56 11.95 -17.26 -2.98
CA VAL A 56 12.17 -18.35 -3.94
C VAL A 56 13.68 -18.53 -4.11
N ASP A 57 14.13 -19.77 -4.09
CA ASP A 57 15.53 -20.16 -4.23
C ASP A 57 15.61 -21.37 -5.18
N ASP A 58 16.50 -21.30 -6.18
CA ASP A 58 16.72 -22.34 -7.19
C ASP A 58 17.99 -23.17 -6.92
N GLY A 59 18.55 -23.08 -5.71
CA GLY A 59 19.81 -23.69 -5.29
C GLY A 59 21.05 -22.88 -5.69
N ARG A 60 20.91 -21.85 -6.53
CA ARG A 60 22.02 -20.98 -6.99
C ARG A 60 21.83 -19.54 -6.56
N ARG A 61 20.61 -19.03 -6.71
CA ARG A 61 20.21 -17.66 -6.43
C ARG A 61 18.94 -17.68 -5.60
N ARG A 62 18.71 -16.59 -4.88
CA ARG A 62 17.53 -16.39 -4.06
C ARG A 62 16.97 -15.02 -4.34
N VAL A 63 15.66 -14.93 -4.52
CA VAL A 63 14.92 -13.66 -4.65
C VAL A 63 13.87 -13.54 -3.55
N VAL A 64 13.61 -12.30 -3.14
CA VAL A 64 12.61 -11.96 -2.13
C VAL A 64 11.69 -10.89 -2.69
N PHE A 65 10.39 -11.18 -2.71
CA PHE A 65 9.35 -10.19 -2.96
C PHE A 65 8.56 -9.97 -1.68
N VAL A 66 8.41 -8.70 -1.28
CA VAL A 66 7.61 -8.32 -0.13
C VAL A 66 6.55 -7.33 -0.56
N THR A 67 5.28 -7.64 -0.27
CA THR A 67 4.19 -6.67 -0.33
C THR A 67 3.79 -6.25 1.09
N VAL A 68 3.61 -4.95 1.30
CA VAL A 68 3.40 -4.36 2.62
C VAL A 68 2.17 -3.47 2.60
N ASP A 69 1.30 -3.62 3.59
CA ASP A 69 0.09 -2.80 3.77
C ASP A 69 0.44 -1.37 4.21
N ILE A 70 1.04 -0.59 3.30
CA ILE A 70 1.43 0.81 3.47
C ILE A 70 1.11 1.60 2.20
N GLY A 71 1.09 2.93 2.36
CA GLY A 71 0.95 3.85 1.22
C GLY A 71 2.04 3.66 0.18
N MET A 72 3.31 3.58 0.56
CA MET A 72 4.40 3.29 -0.38
C MET A 72 5.71 3.03 0.36
N VAL A 73 6.68 2.39 -0.30
CA VAL A 73 8.00 2.17 0.31
C VAL A 73 8.85 3.44 0.17
N SER A 74 9.37 3.94 1.30
CA SER A 74 10.31 5.07 1.30
C SER A 74 11.75 4.59 1.15
N GLN A 75 12.63 5.44 0.60
CA GLN A 75 14.06 5.12 0.49
C GLN A 75 14.69 4.87 1.87
N ARG A 76 14.24 5.60 2.90
CA ARG A 76 14.68 5.38 4.27
C ARG A 76 14.30 3.98 4.77
N LEU A 77 13.03 3.61 4.61
CA LEU A 77 12.50 2.32 5.04
C LEU A 77 13.26 1.17 4.37
N ARG A 78 13.48 1.25 3.05
CA ARG A 78 14.27 0.26 2.32
C ARG A 78 15.69 0.15 2.87
N LEU A 79 16.38 1.26 3.06
CA LEU A 79 17.75 1.25 3.56
C LEU A 79 17.85 0.69 5.00
N GLU A 80 16.92 1.03 5.89
CA GLU A 80 16.88 0.46 7.25
C GLU A 80 16.59 -1.05 7.25
N VAL A 81 15.66 -1.52 6.40
CA VAL A 81 15.38 -2.95 6.24
C VAL A 81 16.59 -3.70 5.70
N LEU A 82 17.23 -3.20 4.64
CA LEU A 82 18.43 -3.83 4.07
C LEU A 82 19.58 -3.86 5.07
N GLN A 83 19.76 -2.79 5.86
CA GLN A 83 20.75 -2.78 6.95
C GLN A 83 20.45 -3.85 8.01
N ALA A 84 19.19 -3.98 8.43
CA ALA A 84 18.76 -4.99 9.40
C ALA A 84 18.93 -6.42 8.87
N LEU A 85 18.60 -6.65 7.59
CA LEU A 85 18.82 -7.93 6.93
C LEU A 85 20.30 -8.25 6.81
N GLN A 86 21.15 -7.28 6.44
CA GLN A 86 22.59 -7.47 6.35
C GLN A 86 23.21 -7.83 7.70
N MET A 87 22.79 -7.16 8.79
CA MET A 87 23.25 -7.50 10.14
C MET A 87 22.88 -8.92 10.56
N LYS A 88 21.73 -9.44 10.11
CA LYS A 88 21.22 -10.76 10.51
C LYS A 88 21.66 -11.90 9.59
N TYR A 89 21.78 -11.64 8.29
CA TYR A 89 21.93 -12.64 7.24
C TYR A 89 23.17 -12.43 6.36
N GLY A 90 24.02 -11.44 6.65
CA GLY A 90 25.17 -11.10 5.83
C GLY A 90 24.74 -10.70 4.41
N ASP A 91 25.44 -11.22 3.40
CA ASP A 91 25.21 -10.86 1.99
C ASP A 91 24.13 -11.71 1.30
N LEU A 92 23.31 -12.46 2.06
CA LEU A 92 22.26 -13.30 1.49
C LEU A 92 21.10 -12.48 0.90
N TYR A 93 20.71 -11.41 1.59
CA TYR A 93 19.62 -10.51 1.21
C TYR A 93 20.18 -9.11 0.95
N ARG A 94 20.20 -8.72 -0.31
CA ARG A 94 20.89 -7.53 -0.83
C ARG A 94 19.92 -6.64 -1.60
N GLN A 95 20.42 -5.48 -2.02
CA GLN A 95 19.68 -4.53 -2.85
C GLN A 95 19.19 -5.14 -4.17
N ASP A 96 19.93 -6.09 -4.76
CA ASP A 96 19.60 -6.67 -6.06
C ASP A 96 18.47 -7.69 -5.97
N ASN A 97 18.39 -8.47 -4.90
CA ASN A 97 17.47 -9.61 -4.81
C ASN A 97 16.32 -9.43 -3.81
N VAL A 98 16.19 -8.25 -3.17
CA VAL A 98 15.05 -7.90 -2.31
C VAL A 98 14.24 -6.77 -2.93
N VAL A 99 12.97 -7.05 -3.23
CA VAL A 99 11.96 -6.07 -3.66
C VAL A 99 11.01 -5.81 -2.50
N LEU A 100 10.80 -4.54 -2.15
CA LEU A 100 9.79 -4.11 -1.20
C LEU A 100 8.75 -3.27 -1.94
N SER A 101 7.47 -3.63 -1.90
CA SER A 101 6.36 -2.95 -2.58
C SER A 101 5.23 -2.62 -1.61
N GLY A 102 4.64 -1.42 -1.72
CA GLY A 102 3.45 -1.03 -0.96
C GLY A 102 2.16 -1.42 -1.68
N THR A 103 1.13 -1.85 -0.95
CA THR A 103 -0.22 -2.06 -1.50
C THR A 103 -0.90 -0.77 -1.92
N HIS A 104 -0.38 0.37 -1.46
CA HIS A 104 -0.91 1.70 -1.67
C HIS A 104 -2.20 2.02 -0.91
N THR A 105 -2.37 1.45 0.28
CA THR A 105 -3.43 1.91 1.20
C THR A 105 -3.20 3.36 1.63
N HIS A 106 -4.23 4.20 1.50
CA HIS A 106 -4.21 5.58 2.02
C HIS A 106 -4.63 5.67 3.50
N CYS A 107 -4.75 4.52 4.17
CA CYS A 107 -5.12 4.40 5.59
C CYS A 107 -3.97 3.85 6.46
N GLY A 108 -2.74 3.83 5.94
CA GLY A 108 -1.53 3.51 6.70
C GLY A 108 -0.98 4.72 7.46
N LEU A 109 -0.19 4.48 8.50
CA LEU A 109 0.43 5.54 9.31
C LEU A 109 1.61 6.18 8.59
N GLY A 110 1.70 7.51 8.59
CA GLY A 110 2.81 8.26 8.01
C GLY A 110 4.06 8.37 8.89
N GLY A 111 5.00 9.18 8.43
CA GLY A 111 6.18 9.56 9.21
C GLY A 111 7.41 8.67 9.05
N TYR A 112 7.49 7.89 7.98
CA TYR A 112 8.62 6.98 7.70
C TYR A 112 9.48 7.43 6.50
N PHE A 113 9.47 8.73 6.18
CA PHE A 113 10.26 9.34 5.10
C PHE A 113 11.47 10.09 5.62
N GLN A 114 12.46 10.27 4.74
CA GLN A 114 13.62 11.15 4.99
C GLN A 114 13.63 12.42 4.13
N TYR A 115 12.85 12.47 3.04
CA TYR A 115 12.77 13.64 2.15
C TYR A 115 11.74 14.64 2.66
N THR A 116 12.06 15.93 2.58
CA THR A 116 11.32 16.99 3.29
C THR A 116 9.85 17.09 2.93
N LEU A 117 9.49 16.91 1.65
CA LEU A 117 8.08 17.04 1.22
C LEU A 117 7.17 16.07 2.00
N PHE A 118 7.57 14.81 2.10
CA PHE A 118 6.79 13.78 2.78
C PHE A 118 6.85 13.91 4.30
N MET A 119 7.94 14.47 4.85
CA MET A 119 7.99 14.83 6.26
C MET A 119 6.98 15.93 6.58
N MET A 120 6.84 16.95 5.74
CA MET A 120 5.86 18.03 5.96
C MET A 120 4.43 17.51 6.05
N THR A 121 4.01 16.63 5.12
CA THR A 121 2.66 16.06 5.12
C THR A 121 2.44 15.04 6.25
N SER A 122 3.51 14.39 6.73
CA SER A 122 3.46 13.40 7.81
C SER A 122 3.65 13.97 9.22
N LYS A 123 3.73 15.29 9.40
CA LYS A 123 4.18 15.92 10.66
C LYS A 123 5.56 15.45 11.13
N GLY A 124 6.41 15.05 10.18
CA GLY A 124 7.83 14.78 10.34
C GLY A 124 8.20 13.31 10.21
N TYR A 125 9.42 12.99 10.62
CA TYR A 125 9.87 11.62 10.87
C TYR A 125 9.39 11.16 12.24
N ILE A 126 8.72 10.02 12.28
CA ILE A 126 8.09 9.42 13.46
C ILE A 126 8.68 8.03 13.62
N LYS A 127 9.60 7.89 14.58
CA LYS A 127 10.31 6.63 14.81
C LYS A 127 9.35 5.52 15.25
N GLU A 128 8.32 5.89 16.01
CA GLU A 128 7.27 5.01 16.52
C GLU A 128 6.42 4.42 15.38
N SER A 129 6.29 5.10 14.24
CA SER A 129 5.69 4.55 13.02
C SER A 129 6.69 3.74 12.19
N THR A 130 7.95 4.18 12.13
CA THR A 130 8.97 3.56 11.27
C THR A 130 9.47 2.22 11.80
N GLN A 131 9.70 2.11 13.11
CA GLN A 131 10.29 0.91 13.70
C GLN A 131 9.38 -0.34 13.57
N PRO A 132 8.04 -0.25 13.79
CA PRO A 132 7.13 -1.36 13.52
C PRO A 132 7.16 -1.80 12.05
N LEU A 133 7.30 -0.87 11.10
CA LEU A 133 7.45 -1.20 9.68
C LEU A 133 8.73 -1.99 9.40
N VAL A 134 9.89 -1.50 9.86
CA VAL A 134 11.17 -2.20 9.71
C VAL A 134 11.13 -3.57 10.36
N ASN A 135 10.65 -3.65 11.60
CA ASN A 135 10.57 -4.90 12.36
C ASN A 135 9.62 -5.90 11.70
N GLY A 136 8.44 -5.45 11.26
CA GLY A 136 7.46 -6.28 10.58
C GLY A 136 7.98 -6.84 9.26
N ILE A 137 8.64 -6.01 8.44
CA ILE A 137 9.24 -6.45 7.17
C ILE A 137 10.38 -7.45 7.41
N VAL A 138 11.28 -7.17 8.36
CA VAL A 138 12.37 -8.10 8.69
C VAL A 138 11.81 -9.41 9.27
N LYS A 139 10.75 -9.35 10.09
CA LYS A 139 10.10 -10.52 10.69
C LYS A 139 9.37 -11.37 9.66
N SER A 140 8.68 -10.78 8.68
CA SER A 140 8.00 -11.54 7.62
C SER A 140 9.03 -12.28 6.75
N ILE A 141 10.14 -11.63 6.36
CA ILE A 141 11.26 -12.26 5.64
C ILE A 141 11.89 -13.37 6.49
N ASP A 142 12.07 -13.15 7.78
CA ASP A 142 12.63 -14.14 8.70
C ASP A 142 11.74 -15.38 8.85
N ILE A 143 10.42 -15.19 8.94
CA ILE A 143 9.44 -16.29 8.96
C ILE A 143 9.52 -17.06 7.64
N ALA A 144 9.53 -16.36 6.50
CA ALA A 144 9.66 -16.98 5.18
C ALA A 144 10.96 -17.77 5.04
N HIS A 145 12.09 -17.20 5.48
CA HIS A 145 13.40 -17.86 5.46
C HIS A 145 13.40 -19.16 6.27
N ARG A 146 12.85 -19.13 7.49
CA ARG A 146 12.84 -20.30 8.39
C ARG A 146 11.87 -21.39 7.94
N ASN A 147 10.88 -21.04 7.13
CA ASN A 147 9.83 -21.94 6.66
C ASN A 147 9.99 -22.33 5.19
N MET A 148 11.18 -22.19 4.59
CA MET A 148 11.41 -22.61 3.21
C MET A 148 11.27 -24.13 3.07
N LYS A 149 10.56 -24.56 2.03
CA LYS A 149 10.33 -25.97 1.70
C LYS A 149 10.43 -26.19 0.20
N PRO A 150 10.83 -27.39 -0.27
CA PRO A 150 10.72 -27.75 -1.68
C PRO A 150 9.28 -27.59 -2.18
N GLY A 151 9.10 -27.02 -3.37
CA GLY A 151 7.80 -26.67 -3.88
C GLY A 151 7.78 -26.25 -5.35
N ARG A 152 6.58 -26.00 -5.86
CA ARG A 152 6.33 -25.58 -7.25
C ARG A 152 5.54 -24.28 -7.28
N ILE A 153 5.72 -23.54 -8.37
CA ILE A 153 5.07 -22.25 -8.61
C ILE A 153 4.22 -22.39 -9.86
N PHE A 154 2.98 -21.92 -9.81
CA PHE A 154 2.07 -21.91 -10.96
C PHE A 154 1.60 -20.49 -11.22
N ARG A 155 1.41 -20.14 -12.49
CA ARG A 155 0.83 -18.86 -12.89
C ARG A 155 -0.57 -19.02 -13.46
N ASN A 156 -1.37 -17.98 -13.31
CA ASN A 156 -2.64 -17.84 -14.01
C ASN A 156 -2.99 -16.36 -14.19
N ARG A 157 -3.83 -16.04 -15.17
CA ARG A 157 -4.26 -14.67 -15.46
C ARG A 157 -5.72 -14.63 -15.90
N GLY A 158 -6.41 -13.55 -15.59
CA GLY A 158 -7.78 -13.33 -16.05
C GLY A 158 -8.28 -11.92 -15.78
N ASP A 159 -9.32 -11.51 -16.49
CA ASP A 159 -9.85 -10.15 -16.40
C ASP A 159 -10.84 -10.00 -15.23
N LEU A 160 -10.76 -8.86 -14.55
CA LEU A 160 -11.66 -8.43 -13.49
C LEU A 160 -12.38 -7.12 -13.87
N ASP A 161 -13.66 -7.23 -14.18
CA ASP A 161 -14.53 -6.10 -14.46
C ASP A 161 -15.12 -5.48 -13.17
N ASP A 162 -15.78 -4.33 -13.32
CA ASP A 162 -16.55 -3.61 -12.28
C ASP A 162 -15.84 -3.37 -10.94
N SER A 163 -14.51 -3.33 -10.96
CA SER A 163 -13.67 -3.13 -9.77
C SER A 163 -12.74 -1.93 -9.89
N SER A 164 -12.76 -1.25 -11.05
CA SER A 164 -11.91 -0.10 -11.34
C SER A 164 -12.45 0.79 -12.45
N LEU A 165 -12.15 2.09 -12.38
CA LEU A 165 -12.37 3.09 -13.42
C LEU A 165 -11.09 3.92 -13.65
N ASN A 166 -10.95 4.50 -14.85
CA ASN A 166 -9.88 5.46 -15.08
C ASN A 166 -10.30 6.84 -14.52
N ARG A 167 -9.47 7.44 -13.65
CA ARG A 167 -9.75 8.75 -13.01
C ARG A 167 -9.23 9.96 -13.78
N SER A 168 -8.47 9.73 -14.85
CA SER A 168 -7.95 10.73 -15.79
C SER A 168 -8.17 10.29 -17.25
N PRO A 169 -9.41 9.93 -17.65
CA PRO A 169 -9.68 9.30 -18.94
C PRO A 169 -9.34 10.22 -20.13
N HIS A 170 -9.46 11.54 -19.96
CA HIS A 170 -9.04 12.50 -20.99
C HIS A 170 -7.53 12.41 -21.28
N SER A 171 -6.70 12.27 -20.24
CA SER A 171 -5.25 12.08 -20.41
C SER A 171 -4.95 10.78 -21.15
N TYR A 172 -5.63 9.68 -20.80
CA TYR A 172 -5.48 8.41 -21.51
C TYR A 172 -5.80 8.54 -23.01
N LEU A 173 -6.85 9.29 -23.37
CA LEU A 173 -7.24 9.53 -24.77
C LEU A 173 -6.19 10.31 -25.57
N ASN A 174 -5.25 10.99 -24.91
CA ASN A 174 -4.18 11.71 -25.59
C ASN A 174 -3.06 10.78 -26.10
N ASN A 175 -3.00 9.53 -25.63
CA ASN A 175 -2.12 8.52 -26.21
C ASN A 175 -2.51 8.23 -27.69
N PRO A 176 -1.55 7.83 -28.54
CA PRO A 176 -1.81 7.53 -29.95
C PRO A 176 -3.00 6.60 -30.17
N GLU A 177 -3.84 6.93 -31.14
CA GLU A 177 -5.09 6.20 -31.39
C GLU A 177 -4.84 4.73 -31.79
N ASP A 178 -3.84 4.49 -32.62
CA ASP A 178 -3.40 3.16 -33.03
C ASP A 178 -2.92 2.32 -31.84
N GLU A 179 -2.19 2.92 -30.89
CA GLU A 179 -1.81 2.25 -29.65
C GLU A 179 -3.02 1.93 -28.78
N ARG A 180 -3.96 2.88 -28.62
CA ARG A 180 -5.18 2.68 -27.82
C ARG A 180 -6.06 1.56 -28.39
N HIS A 181 -6.16 1.43 -29.70
CA HIS A 181 -6.96 0.39 -30.37
C HIS A 181 -6.42 -1.05 -30.15
N ARG A 182 -5.19 -1.20 -29.64
CA ARG A 182 -4.65 -2.51 -29.22
C ARG A 182 -5.28 -3.02 -27.92
N TYR A 183 -5.97 -2.16 -27.17
CA TYR A 183 -6.52 -2.49 -25.86
C TYR A 183 -8.02 -2.23 -25.81
N LYS A 184 -8.76 -3.13 -25.16
CA LYS A 184 -10.22 -3.03 -25.04
C LYS A 184 -10.69 -1.98 -24.02
N TRP A 185 -9.84 -1.66 -23.03
CA TRP A 185 -10.20 -0.75 -21.92
C TRP A 185 -9.08 0.27 -21.65
N ASN A 186 -9.45 1.39 -21.02
CA ASN A 186 -8.53 2.42 -20.52
C ASN A 186 -8.04 2.16 -19.08
N THR A 187 -8.24 0.95 -18.56
CA THR A 187 -7.68 0.44 -17.32
C THR A 187 -7.18 -0.97 -17.58
N ASP A 188 -6.17 -1.42 -16.84
CA ASP A 188 -5.72 -2.81 -16.91
C ASP A 188 -6.62 -3.71 -16.06
N LYS A 189 -7.47 -4.49 -16.73
CA LYS A 189 -8.42 -5.42 -16.11
C LYS A 189 -7.78 -6.74 -15.69
N GLN A 190 -6.61 -7.06 -16.22
CA GLN A 190 -5.93 -8.33 -15.98
C GLN A 190 -5.43 -8.42 -14.54
N VAL A 191 -5.85 -9.48 -13.85
CA VAL A 191 -5.29 -9.97 -12.60
C VAL A 191 -4.30 -11.08 -12.93
N VAL A 192 -3.09 -11.01 -12.39
CA VAL A 192 -2.07 -12.06 -12.52
C VAL A 192 -1.82 -12.67 -11.16
N VAL A 193 -1.87 -14.01 -11.07
CA VAL A 193 -1.66 -14.78 -9.84
C VAL A 193 -0.44 -15.69 -9.99
N LEU A 194 0.42 -15.68 -8.98
CA LEU A 194 1.38 -16.76 -8.72
C LEU A 194 0.93 -17.56 -7.50
N LYS A 195 0.69 -18.85 -7.72
CA LYS A 195 0.38 -19.85 -6.70
C LYS A 195 1.66 -20.55 -6.29
N PHE A 196 1.91 -20.60 -4.99
CA PHE A 196 3.03 -21.30 -4.38
C PHE A 196 2.51 -22.56 -3.68
N THR A 197 3.13 -23.70 -3.96
CA THR A 197 2.76 -25.02 -3.41
C THR A 197 3.99 -25.70 -2.83
N ASP A 198 3.79 -26.53 -1.81
CA ASP A 198 4.79 -27.54 -1.45
C ASP A 198 4.69 -28.78 -2.37
N LEU A 199 5.54 -29.78 -2.15
CA LEU A 199 5.54 -31.00 -2.95
C LEU A 199 4.30 -31.89 -2.74
N ASP A 200 3.59 -31.73 -1.61
CA ASP A 200 2.34 -32.45 -1.34
C ASP A 200 1.16 -31.85 -2.14
N GLY A 201 1.40 -30.73 -2.82
CA GLY A 201 0.41 -30.00 -3.61
C GLY A 201 -0.44 -29.05 -2.78
N ASP A 202 -0.17 -28.96 -1.48
CA ASP A 202 -0.83 -28.04 -0.59
C ASP A 202 -0.35 -26.62 -0.88
N GLY A 203 -1.32 -25.74 -1.03
CA GLY A 203 -1.07 -24.33 -1.24
C GLY A 203 -0.43 -23.72 -0.01
N ILE A 204 0.78 -23.15 -0.15
CA ILE A 204 1.45 -22.45 0.96
C ILE A 204 1.29 -20.94 0.86
N GLY A 205 1.10 -20.39 -0.35
CA GLY A 205 0.83 -18.98 -0.50
C GLY A 205 0.44 -18.56 -1.92
N MET A 206 0.17 -17.26 -2.05
CA MET A 206 -0.19 -16.64 -3.32
C MET A 206 0.31 -15.21 -3.38
N ILE A 207 0.79 -14.77 -4.55
CA ILE A 207 0.89 -13.34 -4.89
C ILE A 207 -0.08 -13.02 -6.03
N SER A 208 -0.79 -11.90 -5.93
CA SER A 208 -1.66 -11.38 -6.98
C SER A 208 -1.29 -9.93 -7.30
N TRP A 209 -1.21 -9.58 -8.59
CA TRP A 209 -1.05 -8.20 -9.06
C TRP A 209 -2.32 -7.74 -9.76
N PHE A 210 -2.80 -6.56 -9.38
CA PHE A 210 -3.94 -5.90 -10.01
C PHE A 210 -3.79 -4.38 -9.93
N ALA A 211 -4.17 -3.67 -10.99
CA ALA A 211 -4.05 -2.22 -11.07
C ALA A 211 -5.32 -1.55 -10.54
N VAL A 212 -5.32 -1.15 -9.26
CA VAL A 212 -6.34 -0.29 -8.66
C VAL A 212 -5.77 0.41 -7.42
N HIS A 213 -6.10 1.68 -7.21
CA HIS A 213 -5.77 2.38 -5.96
C HIS A 213 -6.48 1.74 -4.75
N ALA A 214 -5.77 1.65 -3.63
CA ALA A 214 -6.33 1.30 -2.32
C ALA A 214 -6.82 2.56 -1.58
N VAL A 215 -7.86 3.17 -2.15
CA VAL A 215 -8.50 4.43 -1.75
C VAL A 215 -10.03 4.31 -1.64
N SER A 216 -10.54 3.10 -1.37
CA SER A 216 -11.96 2.92 -1.11
C SER A 216 -12.38 3.58 0.21
N MET A 217 -11.48 3.59 1.19
CA MET A 217 -11.59 4.38 2.42
C MET A 217 -11.10 5.81 2.14
N ASN A 218 -12.03 6.77 2.05
CA ASN A 218 -11.72 8.13 1.65
C ASN A 218 -10.96 8.95 2.73
N TYR A 219 -10.58 10.18 2.39
CA TYR A 219 -9.81 11.09 3.26
C TYR A 219 -10.49 11.49 4.59
N THR A 220 -11.79 11.22 4.75
CA THR A 220 -12.51 11.47 6.02
C THR A 220 -12.31 10.34 7.04
N ASN A 221 -11.83 9.18 6.61
CA ASN A 221 -11.46 8.08 7.49
C ASN A 221 -10.32 8.49 8.43
N ARG A 222 -10.43 8.07 9.70
CA ARG A 222 -9.40 8.24 10.73
C ARG A 222 -8.94 6.92 11.35
N MET A 223 -9.32 5.78 10.80
CA MET A 223 -8.87 4.48 11.30
C MET A 223 -7.75 3.90 10.44
N VAL A 224 -6.77 3.27 11.09
CA VAL A 224 -5.78 2.47 10.38
C VAL A 224 -6.48 1.31 9.67
N SER A 225 -6.21 1.14 8.38
CA SER A 225 -6.80 0.08 7.57
C SER A 225 -5.91 -0.29 6.37
N SER A 226 -6.00 -1.55 5.95
CA SER A 226 -5.31 -2.06 4.76
C SER A 226 -6.13 -1.91 3.46
N ASP A 227 -7.31 -1.27 3.54
CA ASP A 227 -8.19 -0.93 2.41
C ASP A 227 -8.60 -2.16 1.57
N ASN A 228 -8.92 -1.99 0.29
CA ASN A 228 -9.50 -3.02 -0.58
C ASN A 228 -8.53 -4.18 -0.88
N MET A 229 -7.25 -3.89 -1.12
CA MET A 229 -6.20 -4.89 -1.36
C MET A 229 -5.90 -5.70 -0.09
N GLY A 230 -5.88 -5.04 1.07
CA GLY A 230 -5.73 -5.69 2.36
C GLY A 230 -6.93 -6.55 2.75
N TYR A 231 -8.15 -6.08 2.48
CA TYR A 231 -9.36 -6.88 2.66
C TYR A 231 -9.33 -8.13 1.78
N ALA A 232 -8.93 -8.01 0.52
CA ALA A 232 -8.77 -9.17 -0.38
C ALA A 232 -7.74 -10.19 0.15
N SER A 233 -6.61 -9.68 0.68
CA SER A 233 -5.58 -10.50 1.33
C SER A 233 -6.14 -11.26 2.53
N CYS A 234 -6.84 -10.55 3.42
CA CYS A 234 -7.42 -11.12 4.64
C CYS A 234 -8.42 -12.22 4.31
N LEU A 235 -9.33 -12.00 3.36
CA LEU A 235 -10.31 -13.01 2.94
C LEU A 235 -9.66 -14.28 2.42
N LEU A 236 -8.62 -14.17 1.57
CA LEU A 236 -7.96 -15.37 1.06
C LEU A 236 -7.16 -16.10 2.14
N GLU A 237 -6.55 -15.36 3.08
CA GLU A 237 -5.85 -15.95 4.22
C GLU A 237 -6.82 -16.70 5.14
N GLN A 238 -7.97 -16.11 5.47
CA GLN A 238 -9.00 -16.77 6.28
C GLN A 238 -9.55 -18.03 5.61
N ASP A 239 -9.80 -17.97 4.29
CA ASP A 239 -10.25 -19.10 3.49
C ASP A 239 -9.29 -20.30 3.50
N LYS A 240 -7.99 -20.01 3.53
CA LYS A 240 -6.92 -21.02 3.43
C LYS A 240 -6.37 -21.42 4.80
N ASN A 241 -6.69 -20.68 5.85
CA ASN A 241 -6.35 -20.96 7.23
C ASN A 241 -7.62 -21.18 8.06
N PRO A 242 -8.40 -22.26 7.81
CA PRO A 242 -9.66 -22.48 8.49
C PRO A 242 -9.46 -22.62 10.00
N GLY A 243 -10.23 -21.87 10.78
CA GLY A 243 -10.16 -21.86 12.24
C GLY A 243 -9.11 -20.92 12.84
N GLU A 244 -8.26 -20.30 12.01
CA GLU A 244 -7.29 -19.31 12.45
C GLU A 244 -7.89 -17.90 12.47
N LEU A 245 -7.46 -17.08 13.42
CA LEU A 245 -7.87 -15.66 13.49
C LEU A 245 -7.20 -14.84 12.38
N PRO A 246 -7.78 -13.70 11.94
CA PRO A 246 -7.12 -12.77 11.03
C PRO A 246 -5.69 -12.43 11.43
N GLY A 247 -4.76 -12.56 10.49
CA GLY A 247 -3.33 -12.39 10.73
C GLY A 247 -2.59 -13.65 11.20
N GLN A 248 -3.29 -14.75 11.50
CA GLN A 248 -2.73 -16.05 11.90
C GLN A 248 -2.83 -17.10 10.77
N GLY A 249 -2.32 -18.30 11.02
CA GLY A 249 -2.23 -19.37 10.03
C GLY A 249 -1.01 -19.30 9.10
N GLY A 250 -0.69 -20.46 8.50
CA GLY A 250 0.52 -20.67 7.70
C GLY A 250 0.42 -20.19 6.24
N PHE A 251 -0.79 -20.14 5.68
CA PHE A 251 -1.00 -19.62 4.32
C PHE A 251 -0.85 -18.09 4.29
N VAL A 252 -0.16 -17.59 3.27
CA VAL A 252 0.06 -16.15 3.07
C VAL A 252 -0.45 -15.71 1.70
N ALA A 253 -1.34 -14.72 1.67
CA ALA A 253 -1.88 -14.14 0.44
C ALA A 253 -1.45 -12.69 0.28
N GLY A 254 -0.55 -12.41 -0.67
CA GLY A 254 -0.10 -11.05 -0.98
C GLY A 254 -0.85 -10.47 -2.17
N PHE A 255 -1.59 -9.39 -1.98
CA PHE A 255 -2.15 -8.60 -3.08
C PHE A 255 -1.31 -7.34 -3.27
N SER A 256 -0.55 -7.30 -4.37
CA SER A 256 0.37 -6.23 -4.68
C SER A 256 -0.25 -5.20 -5.62
N SER A 257 0.21 -3.96 -5.46
CA SER A 257 -0.02 -2.90 -6.43
C SER A 257 0.62 -3.22 -7.78
N SER A 258 0.06 -2.64 -8.85
CA SER A 258 0.58 -2.66 -10.22
C SER A 258 0.73 -1.22 -10.75
N ASN A 259 0.51 -0.99 -12.04
CA ASN A 259 0.41 0.32 -12.69
C ASN A 259 -0.95 1.00 -12.42
N LEU A 260 -1.18 1.34 -11.15
CA LEU A 260 -2.45 1.88 -10.66
C LEU A 260 -2.63 3.40 -10.81
N GLY A 261 -1.67 4.13 -11.38
CA GLY A 261 -1.55 5.60 -11.24
C GLY A 261 -2.78 6.41 -11.67
N ASP A 262 -3.57 5.93 -12.61
CA ASP A 262 -4.81 6.58 -13.08
C ASP A 262 -6.06 5.72 -12.82
N VAL A 263 -6.01 4.78 -11.86
CA VAL A 263 -7.04 3.74 -11.68
C VAL A 263 -7.70 3.80 -10.31
N THR A 264 -8.95 4.28 -10.26
CA THR A 264 -9.73 4.40 -9.01
C THR A 264 -10.62 3.18 -8.74
N PRO A 265 -10.81 2.76 -7.46
CA PRO A 265 -11.83 1.79 -7.06
C PRO A 265 -13.25 2.40 -6.96
N ASN A 266 -13.40 3.71 -7.10
CA ASN A 266 -14.66 4.42 -6.88
C ASN A 266 -15.56 4.35 -8.14
N THR A 267 -16.16 3.17 -8.34
CA THR A 267 -16.83 2.79 -9.60
C THR A 267 -18.15 3.49 -9.90
N LYS A 268 -18.73 4.28 -8.99
CA LYS A 268 -19.89 5.14 -9.32
C LYS A 268 -19.47 6.39 -10.12
N GLY A 269 -18.17 6.68 -10.18
CA GLY A 269 -17.63 7.80 -10.96
C GLY A 269 -17.83 9.17 -10.31
N PRO A 270 -17.23 10.21 -10.90
CA PRO A 270 -17.12 11.54 -10.29
C PRO A 270 -18.40 12.38 -10.42
N HIS A 271 -18.92 12.86 -9.28
CA HIS A 271 -20.06 13.76 -9.19
C HIS A 271 -19.78 14.89 -8.20
N CYS A 272 -20.46 16.02 -8.41
CA CYS A 272 -20.41 17.14 -7.49
C CYS A 272 -21.16 16.82 -6.20
N ALA A 273 -20.46 16.76 -5.07
CA ALA A 273 -21.00 16.36 -3.77
C ALA A 273 -22.21 17.21 -3.30
N ASN A 274 -22.30 18.45 -3.75
CA ASN A 274 -23.36 19.39 -3.38
C ASN A 274 -24.60 19.36 -4.30
N THR A 275 -24.45 19.00 -5.58
CA THR A 275 -25.55 19.06 -6.57
C THR A 275 -25.92 17.69 -7.14
N GLY A 276 -25.06 16.68 -7.01
CA GLY A 276 -25.20 15.38 -7.65
C GLY A 276 -24.94 15.39 -9.16
N LEU A 277 -24.61 16.54 -9.76
CA LEU A 277 -24.32 16.63 -11.20
C LEU A 277 -22.97 16.00 -11.54
N PRO A 278 -22.77 15.49 -12.77
CA PRO A 278 -21.46 15.04 -13.23
C PRO A 278 -20.42 16.17 -13.12
N CYS A 279 -19.20 15.82 -12.74
CA CYS A 279 -18.10 16.78 -12.75
C CYS A 279 -17.70 17.20 -14.17
N ASP A 280 -17.01 18.34 -14.29
CA ASP A 280 -16.29 18.70 -15.50
C ASP A 280 -15.27 17.61 -15.90
N TYR A 281 -15.32 17.20 -17.16
CA TYR A 281 -14.55 16.06 -17.67
C TYR A 281 -13.04 16.30 -17.70
N LEU A 282 -12.61 17.53 -18.01
CA LEU A 282 -11.20 17.87 -18.20
C LEU A 282 -10.54 18.27 -16.88
N ASN A 283 -11.21 19.10 -16.10
CA ASN A 283 -10.65 19.76 -14.93
C ASN A 283 -11.01 19.07 -13.62
N SER A 284 -11.94 18.10 -13.67
CA SER A 284 -12.54 17.46 -12.50
C SER A 284 -13.05 18.48 -11.51
N SER A 285 -13.94 19.36 -12.00
CA SER A 285 -14.43 20.47 -11.21
C SER A 285 -15.94 20.66 -11.23
N CYS A 286 -16.44 21.44 -10.26
CA CYS A 286 -17.85 21.71 -10.06
C CYS A 286 -18.18 23.20 -10.24
N PRO A 287 -19.32 23.56 -10.90
CA PRO A 287 -19.70 24.95 -11.14
C PRO A 287 -19.98 25.77 -9.86
N VAL A 288 -20.36 25.11 -8.77
CA VAL A 288 -20.73 25.73 -7.48
C VAL A 288 -20.00 25.01 -6.36
N GLY A 289 -19.41 25.75 -5.40
CA GLY A 289 -18.92 25.19 -4.13
C GLY A 289 -17.40 24.96 -4.01
N GLY A 290 -16.59 25.42 -4.97
CA GLY A 290 -15.14 25.19 -5.00
C GLY A 290 -14.78 24.14 -6.04
N VAL A 291 -13.77 24.44 -6.85
CA VAL A 291 -13.62 23.76 -8.15
C VAL A 291 -13.26 22.28 -7.97
N SER A 292 -12.21 21.88 -7.25
CA SER A 292 -11.78 20.48 -7.16
C SER A 292 -12.34 19.66 -5.99
N VAL A 293 -12.43 20.23 -4.78
CA VAL A 293 -12.86 19.49 -3.55
C VAL A 293 -14.27 18.90 -3.68
N MET A 294 -15.16 19.61 -4.38
CA MET A 294 -16.55 19.17 -4.55
C MET A 294 -16.70 18.05 -5.57
N CYS A 295 -15.74 17.86 -6.47
CA CYS A 295 -15.80 16.77 -7.45
C CYS A 295 -15.24 15.48 -6.84
N GLN A 296 -16.12 14.54 -6.51
CA GLN A 296 -15.75 13.32 -5.79
C GLN A 296 -16.28 12.08 -6.51
N ALA A 297 -15.45 11.05 -6.61
CA ALA A 297 -15.89 9.73 -7.05
C ALA A 297 -16.32 8.89 -5.84
N TYR A 298 -17.40 8.14 -6.01
CA TYR A 298 -17.96 7.30 -4.95
C TYR A 298 -17.78 5.81 -5.25
N GLY A 299 -17.55 5.03 -4.20
CA GLY A 299 -17.51 3.58 -4.26
C GLY A 299 -18.88 2.95 -4.47
N PRO A 300 -18.92 1.63 -4.77
CA PRO A 300 -20.16 0.92 -5.08
C PRO A 300 -21.10 0.75 -3.87
N GLY A 301 -20.58 0.79 -2.65
CA GLY A 301 -21.34 0.51 -1.42
C GLY A 301 -22.16 1.69 -0.90
N ASP A 302 -22.81 1.46 0.24
CA ASP A 302 -23.60 2.47 0.96
C ASP A 302 -22.71 3.45 1.74
N ASP A 303 -21.55 2.98 2.21
CA ASP A 303 -20.51 3.79 2.83
C ASP A 303 -19.11 3.36 2.33
N MET A 304 -18.06 3.96 2.89
CA MET A 304 -16.68 3.65 2.52
C MET A 304 -16.25 2.24 2.95
N PHE A 305 -16.77 1.71 4.07
CA PHE A 305 -16.44 0.37 4.53
C PHE A 305 -17.08 -0.66 3.60
N ASP A 306 -18.35 -0.49 3.27
CA ASP A 306 -19.04 -1.37 2.34
C ASP A 306 -18.45 -1.27 0.93
N SER A 307 -18.09 -0.07 0.47
CA SER A 307 -17.35 0.11 -0.79
C SER A 307 -16.03 -0.65 -0.81
N THR A 308 -15.24 -0.54 0.28
CA THR A 308 -13.97 -1.25 0.43
C THR A 308 -14.17 -2.76 0.44
N ARG A 309 -15.19 -3.24 1.16
CA ARG A 309 -15.60 -4.65 1.21
C ARG A 309 -15.99 -5.17 -0.17
N ILE A 310 -16.83 -4.45 -0.91
CA ILE A 310 -17.31 -4.86 -2.24
C ILE A 310 -16.14 -4.96 -3.22
N ILE A 311 -15.29 -3.93 -3.30
CA ILE A 311 -14.15 -3.92 -4.22
C ILE A 311 -13.14 -5.00 -3.83
N GLY A 312 -12.75 -5.09 -2.56
CA GLY A 312 -11.82 -6.11 -2.10
C GLY A 312 -12.37 -7.53 -2.27
N HIS A 313 -13.67 -7.76 -2.09
CA HIS A 313 -14.30 -9.06 -2.33
C HIS A 313 -14.27 -9.47 -3.80
N LYS A 314 -14.48 -8.53 -4.74
CA LYS A 314 -14.36 -8.80 -6.18
C LYS A 314 -12.93 -9.21 -6.56
N ILE A 315 -11.93 -8.49 -6.03
CA ILE A 315 -10.50 -8.78 -6.21
C ILE A 315 -10.16 -10.17 -5.65
N TYR A 316 -10.56 -10.44 -4.41
CA TYR A 316 -10.39 -11.75 -3.77
C TYR A 316 -11.04 -12.88 -4.58
N SER A 317 -12.28 -12.70 -5.04
CA SER A 317 -13.04 -13.74 -5.74
C SER A 317 -12.35 -14.13 -7.04
N LYS A 318 -11.88 -13.14 -7.81
CA LYS A 318 -11.12 -13.39 -9.04
C LYS A 318 -9.78 -14.07 -8.75
N ALA A 319 -9.03 -13.59 -7.75
CA ALA A 319 -7.76 -14.20 -7.39
C ALA A 319 -7.93 -15.65 -6.91
N LYS A 320 -8.97 -15.94 -6.12
CA LYS A 320 -9.32 -17.30 -5.68
C LYS A 320 -9.68 -18.22 -6.85
N GLU A 321 -10.46 -17.74 -7.81
CA GLU A 321 -10.77 -18.46 -9.04
C GLU A 321 -9.49 -18.80 -9.82
N LEU A 322 -8.63 -17.81 -10.06
CA LEU A 322 -7.37 -17.99 -10.78
C LEU A 322 -6.41 -18.93 -10.04
N TYR A 323 -6.32 -18.81 -8.72
CA TYR A 323 -5.52 -19.68 -7.86
C TYR A 323 -5.97 -21.15 -7.95
N ALA A 324 -7.28 -21.40 -7.91
CA ALA A 324 -7.83 -22.75 -8.00
C ALA A 324 -7.55 -23.40 -9.36
N ASN A 325 -7.56 -22.60 -10.43
CA ASN A 325 -7.40 -23.05 -11.82
C ASN A 325 -5.96 -22.91 -12.36
N ALA A 326 -4.99 -22.51 -11.54
CA ALA A 326 -3.61 -22.35 -11.97
C ALA A 326 -2.95 -23.72 -12.25
N VAL A 327 -2.70 -24.00 -13.53
CA VAL A 327 -2.09 -25.24 -14.02
C VAL A 327 -0.78 -25.03 -14.77
N GLU A 328 -0.49 -23.79 -15.16
CA GLU A 328 0.72 -23.44 -15.89
C GLU A 328 1.90 -23.30 -14.92
N GLU A 329 2.79 -24.28 -14.92
CA GLU A 329 3.95 -24.27 -14.03
C GLU A 329 5.00 -23.25 -14.48
N VAL A 330 5.46 -22.44 -13.52
CA VAL A 330 6.57 -21.50 -13.71
C VAL A 330 7.86 -22.25 -13.46
N THR A 331 8.71 -22.34 -14.47
CA THR A 331 10.01 -23.02 -14.43
C THR A 331 11.11 -22.14 -15.02
N GLY A 332 12.37 -22.45 -14.70
CA GLY A 332 13.55 -21.71 -15.13
C GLY A 332 14.38 -21.15 -13.97
N PHE A 333 15.51 -20.52 -14.28
CA PHE A 333 16.41 -19.96 -13.27
C PHE A 333 15.88 -18.66 -12.66
N LEU A 334 16.38 -18.31 -11.48
CA LEU A 334 16.17 -17.01 -10.87
C LEU A 334 17.24 -16.02 -11.34
N HIS A 335 16.82 -14.81 -11.66
CA HIS A 335 17.75 -13.69 -11.92
C HIS A 335 17.29 -12.47 -11.14
N SER A 336 18.26 -11.62 -10.77
CA SER A 336 18.02 -10.33 -10.15
C SER A 336 18.95 -9.30 -10.77
N ALA A 337 18.44 -8.13 -11.12
CA ALA A 337 19.24 -7.00 -11.59
C ALA A 337 18.74 -5.71 -10.93
N HIS A 338 19.67 -4.88 -10.49
CA HIS A 338 19.39 -3.62 -9.79
C HIS A 338 20.41 -2.57 -10.20
N GLN A 339 19.96 -1.32 -10.23
CA GLN A 339 20.81 -0.17 -10.41
C GLN A 339 20.24 1.02 -9.64
N TRP A 340 21.11 1.84 -9.04
CA TRP A 340 20.74 3.19 -8.63
C TRP A 340 20.92 4.16 -9.79
N VAL A 341 19.92 4.98 -10.04
CA VAL A 341 19.90 5.92 -11.15
C VAL A 341 19.72 7.32 -10.62
N ASN A 342 20.60 8.25 -11.02
CA ASN A 342 20.33 9.66 -10.84
C ASN A 342 19.27 10.08 -11.87
N MET A 343 18.00 10.12 -11.46
CA MET A 343 16.88 10.43 -12.33
C MET A 343 16.81 11.91 -12.73
N THR A 344 17.65 12.78 -12.16
CA THR A 344 17.69 14.20 -12.55
C THR A 344 18.50 14.48 -13.81
N ASP A 345 19.23 13.49 -14.32
CA ASP A 345 20.21 13.66 -15.39
C ASP A 345 20.34 12.38 -16.26
N VAL A 346 19.20 11.83 -16.68
CA VAL A 346 19.17 10.69 -17.61
C VAL A 346 19.00 11.22 -19.02
N THR A 347 20.02 11.03 -19.86
CA THR A 347 19.89 11.22 -21.31
C THR A 347 19.06 10.08 -21.90
N VAL A 348 18.02 10.45 -22.63
CA VAL A 348 17.10 9.55 -23.32
C VAL A 348 17.22 9.77 -24.82
N GLN A 349 17.48 8.69 -25.56
CA GLN A 349 17.48 8.73 -27.01
C GLN A 349 16.07 8.45 -27.55
N ILE A 350 15.40 9.46 -28.09
CA ILE A 350 14.05 9.32 -28.66
C ILE A 350 14.12 8.72 -30.07
N ASN A 351 15.10 9.15 -30.87
CA ASN A 351 15.40 8.57 -32.17
C ASN A 351 16.90 8.74 -32.50
N ALA A 352 17.32 8.36 -33.71
CA ALA A 352 18.72 8.38 -34.12
C ALA A 352 19.39 9.77 -34.02
N THR A 353 18.63 10.86 -34.14
CA THR A 353 19.14 12.23 -34.20
C THR A 353 18.67 13.14 -33.06
N HIS A 354 17.71 12.71 -32.26
CA HIS A 354 17.10 13.50 -31.20
C HIS A 354 17.28 12.83 -29.84
N THR A 355 17.95 13.55 -28.94
CA THR A 355 18.16 13.18 -27.54
C THR A 355 17.54 14.23 -26.65
N VAL A 356 16.97 13.77 -25.54
CA VAL A 356 16.36 14.60 -24.51
C VAL A 356 16.93 14.18 -23.15
N SER A 357 16.66 14.96 -22.11
CA SER A 357 17.06 14.60 -20.75
C SER A 357 15.86 14.61 -19.81
N THR A 358 15.96 13.89 -18.71
CA THR A 358 15.08 14.11 -17.55
C THR A 358 15.42 15.42 -16.85
N CYS A 359 14.56 15.82 -15.92
CA CYS A 359 14.64 17.08 -15.20
C CYS A 359 14.92 16.86 -13.70
N LYS A 360 15.40 17.91 -13.03
CA LYS A 360 15.32 17.98 -11.56
C LYS A 360 13.87 17.87 -11.09
N PRO A 361 13.58 17.24 -9.94
CA PRO A 361 12.20 16.95 -9.58
C PRO A 361 11.36 18.22 -9.36
N ALA A 362 10.18 18.29 -9.97
CA ALA A 362 9.23 19.39 -9.75
C ALA A 362 7.77 18.93 -9.83
N LEU A 363 6.92 19.53 -8.98
CA LEU A 363 5.47 19.32 -8.95
C LEU A 363 4.75 20.48 -9.61
N GLY A 364 3.75 20.18 -10.43
CA GLY A 364 2.95 21.17 -11.17
C GLY A 364 1.79 21.73 -10.35
N HIS A 365 1.10 22.76 -10.85
CA HIS A 365 -0.08 23.35 -10.20
C HIS A 365 -1.15 22.29 -9.87
N SER A 366 -1.47 21.41 -10.83
CA SER A 366 -2.49 20.38 -10.62
C SER A 366 -2.11 19.29 -9.60
N PHE A 367 -0.89 19.26 -9.06
CA PHE A 367 -0.59 18.47 -7.85
C PHE A 367 -1.43 18.94 -6.67
N ALA A 368 -1.60 20.26 -6.48
CA ALA A 368 -2.39 20.81 -5.39
C ALA A 368 -3.90 20.67 -5.59
N ALA A 369 -4.35 20.21 -6.77
CA ALA A 369 -5.77 19.95 -7.04
C ALA A 369 -6.26 18.62 -6.45
N GLY A 370 -5.35 17.70 -6.12
CA GLY A 370 -5.71 16.33 -5.77
C GLY A 370 -6.39 15.61 -6.93
N THR A 371 -7.19 14.59 -6.61
CA THR A 371 -7.95 13.80 -7.59
C THR A 371 -9.42 13.70 -7.21
N ILE A 372 -10.22 13.01 -8.02
CA ILE A 372 -11.61 12.67 -7.67
C ILE A 372 -11.71 11.71 -6.48
N ASP A 373 -10.62 11.03 -6.10
CA ASP A 373 -10.56 10.15 -4.92
C ASP A 373 -10.23 10.91 -3.63
N GLY A 374 -9.77 12.16 -3.76
CA GLY A 374 -9.39 13.06 -2.67
C GLY A 374 -8.93 14.39 -3.24
N GLY A 375 -9.82 15.38 -3.22
CA GLY A 375 -9.57 16.71 -3.78
C GLY A 375 -8.70 17.59 -2.89
N GLY A 376 -8.00 18.56 -3.50
CA GLY A 376 -7.11 19.48 -2.79
C GLY A 376 -7.81 20.77 -2.32
N ASP A 377 -7.53 21.19 -1.09
CA ASP A 377 -8.24 22.29 -0.41
C ASP A 377 -7.92 23.71 -0.93
N LEU A 378 -6.94 23.86 -1.81
CA LEU A 378 -6.44 25.16 -2.28
C LEU A 378 -7.09 25.67 -3.57
N ASN A 379 -8.24 25.11 -3.95
CA ASN A 379 -9.04 25.51 -5.11
C ASN A 379 -8.29 25.44 -6.46
N PHE A 380 -7.23 24.63 -6.54
CA PHE A 380 -6.56 24.29 -7.79
C PHE A 380 -7.43 23.31 -8.59
N THR A 381 -7.38 23.40 -9.91
CA THR A 381 -8.01 22.44 -10.83
C THR A 381 -6.97 21.51 -11.45
N GLN A 382 -7.42 20.35 -11.91
CA GLN A 382 -6.59 19.51 -12.77
C GLN A 382 -6.53 20.11 -14.18
N GLY A 383 -5.50 19.75 -14.97
CA GLY A 383 -5.39 20.16 -16.37
C GLY A 383 -4.69 21.51 -16.58
N ALA A 384 -4.03 22.06 -15.56
CA ALA A 384 -3.39 23.37 -15.67
C ALA A 384 -2.07 23.28 -16.45
N VAL A 385 -2.03 23.90 -17.63
CA VAL A 385 -0.82 24.05 -18.48
C VAL A 385 -0.21 25.44 -18.42
N GLU A 386 -0.89 26.40 -17.79
CA GLU A 386 -0.39 27.74 -17.50
C GLU A 386 -0.35 27.96 -15.98
N GLY A 387 0.61 28.76 -15.52
CA GLY A 387 0.72 29.14 -14.11
C GLY A 387 -0.32 30.18 -13.71
N ASP A 388 -0.63 30.26 -12.42
CA ASP A 388 -1.44 31.32 -11.87
C ASP A 388 -0.53 32.42 -11.27
N PRO A 389 -0.60 33.68 -11.72
CA PRO A 389 0.31 34.75 -11.26
C PRO A 389 0.31 34.97 -9.73
N PHE A 390 -0.81 34.68 -9.05
CA PHE A 390 -0.89 34.81 -7.61
C PHE A 390 -0.11 33.68 -6.91
N TRP A 391 -0.30 32.43 -7.30
CA TRP A 391 0.45 31.30 -6.76
C TRP A 391 1.93 31.31 -7.14
N ASP A 392 2.25 31.72 -8.37
CA ASP A 392 3.64 31.91 -8.81
C ASP A 392 4.36 32.97 -7.96
N GLY A 393 3.67 34.07 -7.63
CA GLY A 393 4.19 35.11 -6.75
C GLY A 393 4.45 34.62 -5.32
N ILE A 394 3.54 33.82 -4.75
CA ILE A 394 3.72 33.21 -3.42
C ILE A 394 4.89 32.22 -3.43
N ARG A 395 4.98 31.35 -4.44
CA ARG A 395 6.10 30.41 -4.59
C ARG A 395 7.42 31.15 -4.66
N ASP A 396 7.53 32.16 -5.52
CA ASP A 396 8.77 32.90 -5.73
C ASP A 396 9.23 33.62 -4.46
N LEU A 397 8.28 34.16 -3.68
CA LEU A 397 8.54 34.84 -2.42
C LEU A 397 8.94 33.89 -1.28
N VAL A 398 8.30 32.72 -1.18
CA VAL A 398 8.43 31.82 -0.02
C VAL A 398 9.43 30.70 -0.23
N LEU A 399 9.50 30.14 -1.44
CA LEU A 399 10.27 28.95 -1.77
C LEU A 399 11.42 29.22 -2.77
N GLY A 400 11.40 30.39 -3.40
CA GLY A 400 12.34 30.79 -4.44
C GLY A 400 11.83 30.47 -5.84
N LYS A 401 12.27 31.29 -6.80
CA LYS A 401 11.87 31.15 -8.21
C LYS A 401 12.54 29.95 -8.88
N PRO A 402 11.79 29.06 -9.56
CA PRO A 402 12.37 27.96 -10.33
C PRO A 402 13.33 28.48 -11.40
N SER A 403 14.46 27.81 -11.61
CA SER A 403 15.40 28.24 -12.66
C SER A 403 14.77 28.13 -14.06
N ASN A 404 15.25 28.95 -15.01
CA ASN A 404 14.77 28.91 -16.40
C ASN A 404 14.98 27.52 -17.02
N GLN A 405 16.09 26.86 -16.70
CA GLN A 405 16.38 25.50 -17.15
C GLN A 405 15.33 24.49 -16.64
N THR A 406 14.97 24.58 -15.36
CA THR A 406 13.94 23.69 -14.78
C THR A 406 12.58 23.96 -15.40
N GLN A 407 12.20 25.22 -15.61
CA GLN A 407 10.93 25.58 -16.27
C GLN A 407 10.87 25.05 -17.72
N GLU A 408 11.93 25.25 -18.51
CA GLU A 408 12.00 24.77 -19.89
C GLU A 408 11.97 23.24 -19.97
N CYS A 409 12.74 22.55 -19.11
CA CYS A 409 12.76 21.10 -19.07
C CYS A 409 11.38 20.50 -18.71
N HIS A 410 10.63 21.18 -17.85
CA HIS A 410 9.32 20.71 -17.40
C HIS A 410 8.15 21.05 -18.32
N HIS A 411 8.34 21.93 -19.30
CA HIS A 411 7.27 22.37 -20.18
C HIS A 411 6.44 21.18 -20.74
N PRO A 412 5.09 21.24 -20.74
CA PRO A 412 4.22 22.38 -20.42
C PRO A 412 3.81 22.47 -18.94
N LYS A 413 4.45 21.76 -18.01
CA LYS A 413 4.08 21.78 -16.59
C LYS A 413 4.33 23.17 -15.97
N PRO A 414 3.30 23.85 -15.45
CA PRO A 414 3.51 25.04 -14.64
C PRO A 414 3.96 24.63 -13.23
N ILE A 415 5.24 24.85 -12.92
CA ILE A 415 5.86 24.38 -11.68
C ILE A 415 5.25 25.09 -10.46
N LEU A 416 4.64 24.34 -9.55
CA LEU A 416 4.23 24.85 -8.23
C LEU A 416 5.37 24.71 -7.20
N LEU A 417 6.08 23.58 -7.19
CA LEU A 417 7.18 23.30 -6.27
C LEU A 417 8.40 22.79 -7.04
N SER A 418 9.50 23.57 -7.07
CA SER A 418 10.79 23.18 -7.67
C SER A 418 11.62 22.31 -6.72
N THR A 419 11.08 21.17 -6.32
CA THR A 419 11.63 20.34 -5.24
C THR A 419 13.08 19.89 -5.41
N GLY A 420 13.58 19.82 -6.65
CA GLY A 420 14.98 19.49 -6.95
C GLY A 420 15.96 20.64 -6.75
N GLU A 421 15.45 21.85 -6.56
CA GLU A 421 16.20 23.06 -6.22
C GLU A 421 16.02 23.43 -4.73
N MET A 422 15.20 22.67 -4.00
CA MET A 422 14.86 22.89 -2.60
C MET A 422 15.57 21.86 -1.70
N ASN A 423 16.62 22.30 -1.00
CA ASN A 423 17.51 21.43 -0.23
C ASN A 423 17.57 21.73 1.27
N TRP A 424 16.73 22.65 1.77
CA TRP A 424 16.60 22.95 3.20
C TRP A 424 15.31 22.30 3.74
N PRO A 425 15.35 21.59 4.89
CA PRO A 425 16.53 21.26 5.70
C PRO A 425 17.33 20.12 5.08
N LEU A 426 16.66 19.35 4.23
CA LEU A 426 17.15 18.23 3.45
C LEU A 426 16.55 18.38 2.04
N PRO A 427 17.03 17.61 1.05
CA PRO A 427 16.40 17.53 -0.26
C PRO A 427 14.90 17.21 -0.15
N TRP A 428 14.06 17.93 -0.89
CA TRP A 428 12.61 17.74 -0.84
C TRP A 428 12.14 16.49 -1.58
N HIS A 429 12.86 16.08 -2.61
CA HIS A 429 12.61 14.86 -3.38
C HIS A 429 13.87 14.03 -3.63
N PRO A 430 13.73 12.72 -3.86
CA PRO A 430 14.84 11.86 -4.26
C PRO A 430 15.38 12.25 -5.63
N GLN A 431 16.71 12.28 -5.72
CA GLN A 431 17.44 12.34 -7.00
C GLN A 431 17.88 10.94 -7.45
N ILE A 432 18.31 10.13 -6.48
CA ILE A 432 18.78 8.76 -6.69
C ILE A 432 17.62 7.80 -6.45
N VAL A 433 17.34 6.98 -7.46
CA VAL A 433 16.17 6.11 -7.52
C VAL A 433 16.60 4.68 -7.82
N ASP A 434 15.94 3.70 -7.19
CA ASP A 434 16.15 2.28 -7.46
C ASP A 434 15.36 1.84 -8.71
N VAL A 435 16.04 1.19 -9.66
CA VAL A 435 15.38 0.38 -10.71
C VAL A 435 15.80 -1.07 -10.51
N GLN A 436 14.84 -2.00 -10.54
CA GLN A 436 15.10 -3.40 -10.22
C GLN A 436 14.14 -4.34 -10.95
N ILE A 437 14.69 -5.46 -11.44
CA ILE A 437 13.92 -6.60 -11.97
C ILE A 437 14.36 -7.84 -11.21
N ILE A 438 13.40 -8.64 -10.76
CA ILE A 438 13.62 -10.04 -10.39
C ILE A 438 12.86 -10.95 -11.35
N THR A 439 13.42 -12.10 -11.68
CA THR A 439 12.75 -13.12 -12.49
C THR A 439 12.62 -14.39 -11.68
N ILE A 440 11.44 -14.99 -11.74
CA ILE A 440 11.10 -16.30 -11.20
C ILE A 440 10.74 -17.15 -12.40
N GLY A 441 11.72 -17.87 -12.97
CA GLY A 441 11.53 -18.60 -14.20
C GLY A 441 11.01 -17.71 -15.34
N SER A 442 9.84 -18.04 -15.88
CA SER A 442 9.15 -17.30 -16.94
C SER A 442 8.34 -16.07 -16.47
N VAL A 443 8.51 -15.61 -15.22
CA VAL A 443 7.79 -14.45 -14.68
C VAL A 443 8.78 -13.38 -14.24
N ALA A 444 8.67 -12.18 -14.81
CA ALA A 444 9.48 -11.03 -14.45
C ALA A 444 8.68 -10.02 -13.62
N VAL A 445 9.17 -9.70 -12.43
CA VAL A 445 8.60 -8.68 -11.54
C VAL A 445 9.43 -7.40 -11.67
N VAL A 446 8.82 -6.35 -12.22
CA VAL A 446 9.45 -5.05 -12.45
C VAL A 446 9.11 -4.12 -11.29
N ALA A 447 10.08 -3.84 -10.42
CA ALA A 447 9.91 -3.02 -9.24
C ALA A 447 9.97 -1.53 -9.63
N VAL A 448 8.79 -0.90 -9.75
CA VAL A 448 8.65 0.49 -10.19
C VAL A 448 8.57 1.44 -8.98
N PRO A 449 9.43 2.47 -8.91
CA PRO A 449 9.55 3.38 -7.76
C PRO A 449 8.48 4.50 -7.74
N GLY A 450 7.24 4.17 -8.06
CA GLY A 450 6.15 5.14 -8.13
C GLY A 450 4.87 4.56 -8.72
N GLU A 451 4.00 5.46 -9.18
CA GLU A 451 2.66 5.17 -9.66
C GLU A 451 2.58 5.35 -11.18
N MET A 452 2.84 4.28 -11.94
CA MET A 452 2.64 4.30 -13.40
C MET A 452 1.16 4.34 -13.75
N THR A 453 0.79 5.20 -14.70
CA THR A 453 -0.53 5.13 -15.35
C THR A 453 -0.70 3.84 -16.13
N THR A 454 -1.94 3.57 -16.54
CA THR A 454 -2.33 2.42 -17.34
C THR A 454 -1.44 2.26 -18.57
N MET A 455 -1.31 3.29 -19.42
CA MET A 455 -0.51 3.17 -20.64
C MET A 455 1.00 3.15 -20.37
N SER A 456 1.46 3.85 -19.33
CA SER A 456 2.87 3.78 -18.90
C SER A 456 3.28 2.36 -18.52
N GLY A 457 2.45 1.67 -17.74
CA GLY A 457 2.69 0.28 -17.36
C GLY A 457 2.63 -0.68 -18.54
N ARG A 458 1.69 -0.49 -19.48
CA ARG A 458 1.62 -1.29 -20.72
C ARG A 458 2.89 -1.18 -21.55
N ARG A 459 3.34 0.05 -21.85
CA ARG A 459 4.58 0.30 -22.61
C ARG A 459 5.79 -0.35 -21.93
N LEU A 460 5.88 -0.26 -20.59
CA LEU A 460 6.99 -0.85 -19.85
C LEU A 460 6.97 -2.38 -19.87
N ARG A 461 5.80 -3.00 -19.65
CA ARG A 461 5.66 -4.47 -19.72
C ARG A 461 6.10 -5.01 -21.07
N GLU A 462 5.59 -4.42 -22.16
CA GLU A 462 5.94 -4.82 -23.52
C GLU A 462 7.43 -4.63 -23.82
N ALA A 463 8.00 -3.49 -23.42
CA ALA A 463 9.41 -3.20 -23.66
C ALA A 463 10.35 -4.17 -22.92
N VAL A 464 10.03 -4.53 -21.68
CA VAL A 464 10.81 -5.48 -20.88
C VAL A 464 10.65 -6.90 -21.44
N GLN A 465 9.42 -7.31 -21.77
CA GLN A 465 9.15 -8.62 -22.36
C GLN A 465 9.96 -8.83 -23.64
N GLN A 466 9.91 -7.86 -24.56
CA GLN A 466 10.66 -7.92 -25.82
C GLN A 466 12.17 -8.06 -25.61
N GLU A 467 12.75 -7.34 -24.64
CA GLU A 467 14.19 -7.44 -24.35
C GLU A 467 14.57 -8.76 -23.69
N LEU A 468 13.77 -9.28 -22.76
CA LEU A 468 14.03 -10.58 -22.14
C LEU A 468 14.03 -11.71 -23.17
N GLU A 469 13.10 -11.66 -24.12
CA GLU A 469 12.92 -12.71 -25.13
C GLU A 469 13.84 -12.55 -26.35
N SER A 470 14.60 -11.46 -26.44
CA SER A 470 15.40 -11.10 -27.64
C SER A 470 16.50 -12.11 -27.99
N GLU A 471 17.11 -12.74 -26.99
CA GLU A 471 18.19 -13.73 -27.16
C GLU A 471 17.66 -15.17 -27.21
N GLY A 472 16.34 -15.37 -27.05
CA GLY A 472 15.68 -16.68 -27.07
C GLY A 472 15.87 -17.52 -25.79
N THR A 473 16.61 -17.02 -24.79
CA THR A 473 16.78 -17.62 -23.45
C THR A 473 15.47 -17.66 -22.66
N PHE A 474 14.71 -16.56 -22.71
CA PHE A 474 13.37 -16.47 -22.15
C PHE A 474 12.33 -16.67 -23.26
N ARG A 475 11.20 -17.29 -22.92
CA ARG A 475 10.06 -17.49 -23.81
C ARG A 475 8.78 -17.41 -23.01
N ASP A 476 7.75 -16.82 -23.61
CA ASP A 476 6.41 -16.68 -23.00
C ASP A 476 6.49 -16.05 -21.60
N THR A 477 7.24 -14.95 -21.53
CA THR A 477 7.56 -14.26 -20.29
C THR A 477 6.36 -13.43 -19.84
N GLU A 478 5.86 -13.68 -18.64
CA GLU A 478 4.85 -12.83 -18.02
C GLU A 478 5.55 -11.69 -17.29
N VAL A 479 5.27 -10.44 -17.65
CA VAL A 479 5.89 -9.26 -17.02
C VAL A 479 4.85 -8.54 -16.18
N VAL A 480 5.05 -8.52 -14.87
CA VAL A 480 4.20 -7.79 -13.93
C VAL A 480 4.88 -6.53 -13.44
N ILE A 481 4.11 -5.45 -13.31
CA ILE A 481 4.56 -4.23 -12.64
C ILE A 481 4.29 -4.40 -11.14
N ALA A 482 5.31 -4.19 -10.31
CA ALA A 482 5.17 -4.01 -8.88
C ALA A 482 5.35 -2.52 -8.57
N GLY A 483 4.24 -1.79 -8.48
CA GLY A 483 4.25 -0.36 -8.20
C GLY A 483 4.77 -0.04 -6.80
N LEU A 484 5.08 1.23 -6.56
CA LEU A 484 5.40 1.77 -5.23
C LEU A 484 6.53 1.01 -4.53
N SER A 485 7.49 0.55 -5.34
CA SER A 485 8.57 -0.32 -4.89
C SER A 485 9.82 0.47 -4.54
N ASN A 486 10.47 0.09 -3.45
CA ASN A 486 11.81 0.51 -3.02
C ASN A 486 11.98 1.98 -2.60
N VAL A 487 11.51 2.93 -3.41
CA VAL A 487 11.50 4.37 -3.15
C VAL A 487 10.31 4.97 -3.88
N TYR A 488 9.73 6.04 -3.33
CA TYR A 488 8.58 6.68 -3.92
C TYR A 488 8.96 7.98 -4.63
N THR A 489 8.60 8.07 -5.92
CA THR A 489 8.85 9.23 -6.78
C THR A 489 7.59 9.76 -7.45
N HIS A 490 6.43 9.68 -6.76
CA HIS A 490 5.12 10.07 -7.29
C HIS A 490 4.74 9.29 -8.56
N TYR A 491 4.21 9.99 -9.58
CA TYR A 491 3.55 9.40 -10.73
C TYR A 491 4.49 9.29 -11.93
N ILE A 492 4.14 8.39 -12.84
CA ILE A 492 4.79 8.24 -14.12
C ILE A 492 3.70 8.16 -15.18
N THR A 493 3.53 9.24 -15.95
CA THR A 493 2.65 9.28 -17.11
C THR A 493 3.41 9.02 -18.40
N THR A 494 2.68 8.71 -19.48
CA THR A 494 3.26 8.80 -20.82
C THR A 494 3.61 10.25 -21.16
N TYR A 495 4.40 10.45 -22.23
CA TYR A 495 4.71 11.79 -22.70
C TYR A 495 3.42 12.53 -23.09
N GLU A 496 2.48 11.81 -23.70
CA GLU A 496 1.20 12.30 -24.18
C GLU A 496 0.28 12.67 -23.02
N GLU A 497 0.11 11.77 -22.05
CA GLU A 497 -0.65 12.05 -20.81
C GLU A 497 -0.07 13.23 -20.04
N TYR A 498 1.26 13.38 -20.02
CA TYR A 498 1.96 14.49 -19.37
C TYR A 498 1.53 15.84 -19.95
N GLN A 499 1.28 15.94 -21.27
CA GLN A 499 0.93 17.21 -21.91
C GLN A 499 -0.39 17.80 -21.37
N VAL A 500 -1.30 16.95 -20.88
CA VAL A 500 -2.61 17.37 -20.36
C VAL A 500 -2.48 18.00 -18.97
N GLN A 501 -1.44 17.67 -18.20
CA GLN A 501 -1.22 18.19 -16.84
C GLN A 501 -2.41 18.03 -15.88
N ARG A 502 -3.09 16.87 -15.94
CA ARG A 502 -3.89 16.39 -14.81
C ARG A 502 -3.02 16.03 -13.61
N TYR A 503 -3.60 15.58 -12.50
CA TYR A 503 -2.86 15.31 -11.27
C TYR A 503 -1.63 14.42 -11.48
N GLU A 504 -1.76 13.33 -12.26
CA GLU A 504 -0.67 12.39 -12.53
C GLU A 504 0.45 13.04 -13.37
N GLY A 505 0.10 13.86 -14.37
CA GLY A 505 1.06 14.59 -15.21
C GLY A 505 1.81 15.68 -14.43
N ALA A 506 1.08 16.42 -13.58
CA ALA A 506 1.66 17.40 -12.66
C ALA A 506 2.57 16.74 -11.61
N SER A 507 2.27 15.50 -11.24
CA SER A 507 3.02 14.70 -10.27
C SER A 507 4.10 13.80 -10.90
N THR A 508 4.33 13.89 -12.22
CA THR A 508 5.44 13.21 -12.89
C THR A 508 6.71 14.02 -12.73
N ILE A 509 7.45 13.76 -11.66
CA ILE A 509 8.40 14.74 -11.10
C ILE A 509 9.66 14.96 -11.94
N TYR A 510 10.11 14.02 -12.76
CA TYR A 510 11.34 14.16 -13.55
C TYR A 510 11.10 14.68 -14.98
N GLY A 511 9.92 15.26 -15.24
CA GLY A 511 9.56 15.90 -16.51
C GLY A 511 8.89 14.97 -17.52
N PRO A 512 8.64 15.46 -18.74
CA PRO A 512 7.84 14.75 -19.76
C PRO A 512 8.46 13.42 -20.23
N HIS A 513 9.77 13.26 -20.07
CA HIS A 513 10.51 12.06 -20.50
C HIS A 513 10.79 11.08 -19.37
N THR A 514 10.09 11.21 -18.23
CA THR A 514 10.23 10.29 -17.09
C THR A 514 9.98 8.83 -17.50
N LEU A 515 8.88 8.55 -18.22
CA LEU A 515 8.59 7.20 -18.70
C LEU A 515 9.67 6.70 -19.66
N SER A 516 10.10 7.52 -20.62
CA SER A 516 11.12 7.13 -21.60
C SER A 516 12.45 6.78 -20.92
N ALA A 517 12.83 7.50 -19.85
CA ALA A 517 13.98 7.15 -19.03
C ALA A 517 13.81 5.81 -18.33
N TYR A 518 12.64 5.54 -17.72
CA TYR A 518 12.36 4.23 -17.12
C TYR A 518 12.39 3.11 -18.15
N LEU A 519 11.77 3.28 -19.33
CA LEU A 519 11.83 2.32 -20.44
C LEU A 519 13.30 2.00 -20.79
N GLN A 520 14.14 3.01 -20.97
CA GLN A 520 15.55 2.82 -21.27
C GLN A 520 16.29 2.05 -20.17
N LYS A 521 16.07 2.40 -18.90
CA LYS A 521 16.77 1.76 -17.76
C LYS A 521 16.32 0.32 -17.55
N PHE A 522 15.02 0.05 -17.56
CA PHE A 522 14.50 -1.31 -17.39
C PHE A 522 14.80 -2.22 -18.58
N ARG A 523 14.80 -1.72 -19.82
CA ARG A 523 15.31 -2.46 -20.98
C ARG A 523 16.77 -2.84 -20.81
N GLY A 524 17.59 -1.93 -20.27
CA GLY A 524 18.99 -2.21 -19.93
C GLY A 524 19.15 -3.34 -18.91
N LEU A 525 18.33 -3.34 -17.85
CA LEU A 525 18.31 -4.44 -16.87
C LEU A 525 17.85 -5.76 -17.49
N ALA A 526 16.76 -5.74 -18.26
CA ALA A 526 16.20 -6.89 -18.95
C ALA A 526 17.22 -7.52 -19.91
N LYS A 527 17.90 -6.69 -20.71
CA LYS A 527 18.95 -7.13 -21.62
C LYS A 527 20.14 -7.75 -20.88
N ALA A 528 20.58 -7.16 -19.78
CA ALA A 528 21.65 -7.73 -18.96
C ALA A 528 21.26 -9.08 -18.33
N ILE A 529 19.99 -9.25 -17.96
CA ILE A 529 19.45 -10.55 -17.52
C ILE A 529 19.46 -11.56 -18.67
N ALA A 530 18.92 -11.19 -19.84
CA ALA A 530 18.84 -12.06 -21.02
C ALA A 530 20.21 -12.55 -21.50
N GLN A 531 21.24 -11.70 -21.37
CA GLN A 531 22.62 -11.98 -21.77
C GLN A 531 23.48 -12.58 -20.65
N ASP A 532 22.93 -12.78 -19.44
CA ASP A 532 23.65 -13.17 -18.20
C ASP A 532 24.88 -12.29 -17.90
N ARG A 533 24.73 -10.98 -18.11
CA ARG A 533 25.76 -9.93 -17.91
C ARG A 533 25.38 -8.92 -16.84
N VAL A 534 24.55 -9.32 -15.87
CA VAL A 534 24.13 -8.44 -14.76
C VAL A 534 25.33 -7.90 -13.99
N SER A 535 26.39 -8.69 -13.82
CA SER A 535 27.63 -8.26 -13.14
C SER A 535 28.38 -7.13 -13.85
N GLU A 536 28.09 -6.89 -15.13
CA GLU A 536 28.68 -5.80 -15.92
C GLU A 536 27.89 -4.48 -15.78
N LEU A 537 26.69 -4.52 -15.18
CA LEU A 537 25.89 -3.32 -14.95
C LEU A 537 26.58 -2.40 -13.93
N PRO A 538 26.67 -1.10 -14.22
CA PRO A 538 27.18 -0.16 -13.24
C PRO A 538 26.19 -0.04 -12.08
N LEU A 539 26.69 -0.15 -10.84
CA LEU A 539 25.89 0.01 -9.61
C LEU A 539 25.14 1.35 -9.55
N GLY A 540 25.77 2.41 -10.08
CA GLY A 540 25.27 3.77 -10.01
C GLY A 540 25.53 4.46 -8.67
N PRO A 541 25.09 5.72 -8.52
CA PRO A 541 25.32 6.51 -7.31
C PRO A 541 24.52 5.96 -6.12
N GLN A 542 25.15 5.79 -4.96
CA GLN A 542 24.45 5.36 -3.76
C GLN A 542 23.47 6.44 -3.26
N PRO A 543 22.24 6.08 -2.83
CA PRO A 543 21.29 7.05 -2.28
C PRO A 543 21.75 7.55 -0.90
N PRO A 544 21.36 8.78 -0.53
CA PRO A 544 21.69 9.31 0.79
C PRO A 544 20.88 8.63 1.91
N PHE A 545 21.46 8.58 3.10
CA PHE A 545 20.78 8.17 4.33
C PHE A 545 20.91 9.29 5.39
N PHE A 546 19.86 10.08 5.57
CA PHE A 546 19.91 11.25 6.45
C PHE A 546 19.79 10.83 7.92
N LYS A 547 20.77 11.22 8.76
CA LYS A 547 20.79 10.95 10.21
C LYS A 547 20.42 12.18 11.05
N GLU A 548 20.74 13.36 10.55
CA GLU A 548 20.49 14.65 11.18
C GLU A 548 19.39 15.40 10.42
N HIS A 549 18.82 16.43 11.04
CA HIS A 549 17.77 17.29 10.46
C HIS A 549 16.48 16.57 10.03
N LEU A 550 16.25 15.35 10.55
CA LEU A 550 14.94 14.69 10.50
C LEU A 550 13.99 15.44 11.43
N LEU A 551 13.18 16.33 10.87
CA LEU A 551 12.22 17.13 11.63
C LEU A 551 11.08 16.25 12.15
N SER A 552 10.63 16.48 13.37
CA SER A 552 9.41 15.89 13.93
C SER A 552 8.65 16.97 14.69
N TRP A 553 7.39 17.19 14.31
CA TRP A 553 6.48 18.12 14.99
C TRP A 553 5.48 17.39 15.89
N MET A 554 5.69 16.09 16.09
CA MET A 554 4.92 15.26 17.00
C MET A 554 5.31 15.56 18.44
N LEU A 555 4.32 15.81 19.30
CA LEU A 555 4.54 15.92 20.74
C LEU A 555 4.69 14.52 21.35
N PRO A 556 5.59 14.33 22.34
CA PRO A 556 5.65 13.08 23.07
C PRO A 556 4.32 12.74 23.74
N ALA A 557 3.99 11.44 23.78
CA ALA A 557 2.78 10.99 24.47
C ALA A 557 2.80 11.44 25.95
N PRO A 558 1.72 12.12 26.42
CA PRO A 558 1.63 12.61 27.78
C PRO A 558 1.48 11.45 28.78
N VAL A 559 1.45 11.79 30.07
CA VAL A 559 1.05 10.83 31.11
C VAL A 559 -0.46 10.70 31.08
N ASP A 560 -0.96 9.47 31.05
CA ASP A 560 -2.39 9.22 30.99
C ASP A 560 -3.05 9.42 32.35
N LYS A 561 -4.29 9.90 32.34
CA LYS A 561 -5.14 10.02 33.54
C LYS A 561 -6.50 9.39 33.30
N THR A 562 -7.15 8.96 34.37
CA THR A 562 -8.55 8.50 34.34
C THR A 562 -9.50 9.57 34.88
N PRO A 563 -10.79 9.52 34.52
CA PRO A 563 -11.84 10.22 35.25
C PRO A 563 -11.86 9.86 36.74
N GLN A 564 -12.39 10.76 37.58
CA GLN A 564 -12.48 10.53 39.02
C GLN A 564 -13.30 9.26 39.31
N ASN A 565 -12.82 8.42 40.23
CA ASN A 565 -13.43 7.14 40.62
C ASN A 565 -13.51 6.08 39.49
N THR A 566 -12.63 6.16 38.49
CA THR A 566 -12.50 5.14 37.45
C THR A 566 -11.05 4.67 37.29
N SER A 567 -10.88 3.47 36.76
CA SER A 567 -9.62 2.84 36.38
C SER A 567 -9.53 2.66 34.86
N PHE A 568 -8.31 2.52 34.33
CA PHE A 568 -8.13 2.17 32.92
C PHE A 568 -8.75 0.78 32.66
N GLY A 569 -9.55 0.66 31.60
CA GLY A 569 -10.30 -0.55 31.27
C GLY A 569 -11.73 -0.56 31.78
N ASP A 570 -12.13 0.34 32.70
CA ASP A 570 -13.52 0.43 33.15
C ASP A 570 -14.45 0.71 31.97
N VAL A 571 -15.55 -0.04 31.89
CA VAL A 571 -16.57 0.12 30.84
C VAL A 571 -17.62 1.11 31.33
N LEU A 572 -17.65 2.27 30.68
CA LEU A 572 -18.54 3.40 30.96
C LEU A 572 -19.95 3.19 30.39
N GLU A 573 -20.04 2.56 29.22
CA GLU A 573 -21.31 2.19 28.58
C GLU A 573 -21.28 0.69 28.29
N GLN A 574 -22.18 -0.04 28.97
CA GLN A 574 -22.30 -1.49 28.86
C GLN A 574 -23.15 -1.91 27.67
N VAL A 575 -22.96 -3.16 27.26
CA VAL A 575 -23.75 -3.84 26.22
C VAL A 575 -25.20 -4.07 26.65
N TYR A 576 -26.10 -4.19 25.68
CA TYR A 576 -27.43 -4.72 25.94
C TYR A 576 -27.38 -6.23 26.21
N PRO A 577 -28.30 -6.81 27.00
CA PRO A 577 -28.27 -8.23 27.32
C PRO A 577 -28.45 -9.15 26.10
N VAL A 578 -29.14 -8.69 25.04
CA VAL A 578 -29.44 -9.49 23.85
C VAL A 578 -29.36 -8.66 22.57
N TYR A 579 -28.71 -9.21 21.54
CA TYR A 579 -28.64 -8.66 20.19
C TYR A 579 -29.13 -9.68 19.15
N ARG A 580 -29.65 -9.18 18.01
CA ARG A 580 -29.94 -10.00 16.84
C ARG A 580 -28.68 -10.23 16.02
N GLN A 581 -28.61 -11.39 15.39
CA GLN A 581 -27.48 -11.80 14.54
C GLN A 581 -27.27 -10.93 13.28
N VAL A 582 -28.28 -10.16 12.84
CA VAL A 582 -28.20 -9.39 11.59
C VAL A 582 -28.45 -7.91 11.85
N GLY A 583 -27.52 -7.07 11.39
CA GLY A 583 -27.67 -5.61 11.33
C GLY A 583 -27.50 -4.87 12.65
N HIS A 584 -27.19 -5.58 13.74
CA HIS A 584 -26.93 -4.96 15.05
C HIS A 584 -25.43 -4.77 15.25
N ILE A 585 -25.08 -3.63 15.86
CA ILE A 585 -23.72 -3.29 16.27
C ILE A 585 -23.69 -3.33 17.79
N VAL A 586 -22.75 -4.10 18.34
CA VAL A 586 -22.46 -4.10 19.77
C VAL A 586 -21.40 -3.04 20.02
N THR A 587 -21.70 -2.07 20.88
CA THR A 587 -20.78 -0.98 21.20
C THR A 587 -20.48 -1.01 22.69
N ILE A 588 -19.20 -0.87 23.04
CA ILE A 588 -18.79 -0.56 24.41
C ILE A 588 -17.98 0.73 24.42
N TRP A 589 -18.14 1.51 25.49
CA TRP A 589 -17.34 2.70 25.75
C TRP A 589 -16.50 2.48 27.00
N SER A 590 -15.19 2.63 26.92
CA SER A 590 -14.27 2.30 28.01
C SER A 590 -13.24 3.41 28.26
N VAL A 591 -12.81 3.56 29.52
CA VAL A 591 -11.67 4.41 29.87
C VAL A 591 -10.41 3.82 29.24
N SER A 592 -9.69 4.63 28.47
CA SER A 592 -8.52 4.21 27.69
C SER A 592 -7.31 5.11 27.91
N ALA A 593 -6.21 4.77 27.29
CA ALA A 593 -4.94 5.49 27.33
C ALA A 593 -4.39 5.67 25.91
N HIS A 594 -3.36 6.51 25.77
CA HIS A 594 -2.76 6.80 24.48
C HIS A 594 -2.09 5.57 23.84
N THR A 595 -2.39 5.28 22.55
CA THR A 595 -1.93 4.05 21.88
C THR A 595 -0.47 4.06 21.43
N ALA A 596 0.18 5.23 21.31
CA ALA A 596 1.63 5.39 21.02
C ALA A 596 2.56 4.44 21.80
N LEU A 597 2.20 4.12 23.03
CA LEU A 597 3.02 3.29 23.93
C LEU A 597 3.03 1.81 23.52
N TRP A 598 2.06 1.39 22.70
CA TRP A 598 1.96 0.03 22.17
C TRP A 598 3.18 -0.39 21.34
N ALA A 599 3.70 0.52 20.50
CA ALA A 599 4.82 0.24 19.60
C ALA A 599 6.16 -0.01 20.31
N THR A 600 6.24 0.26 21.62
CA THR A 600 7.45 0.09 22.44
C THR A 600 7.52 -1.26 23.17
N GLN A 601 6.48 -2.09 23.07
CA GLN A 601 6.41 -3.36 23.79
C GLN A 601 6.93 -4.53 22.93
N PRO A 602 7.64 -5.51 23.50
CA PRO A 602 8.28 -6.62 22.74
C PRO A 602 7.33 -7.55 21.97
N HIS A 603 6.02 -7.38 22.11
CA HIS A 603 4.99 -8.30 21.61
C HIS A 603 3.95 -7.54 20.77
N THR A 604 4.35 -7.10 19.57
CA THR A 604 3.46 -6.43 18.61
C THR A 604 2.34 -7.33 18.08
N ASP A 605 2.39 -8.65 18.31
CA ASP A 605 1.36 -9.63 17.93
C ASP A 605 0.11 -9.62 18.86
N LYS A 606 -0.06 -8.57 19.67
CA LYS A 606 -1.22 -8.41 20.55
C LYS A 606 -2.34 -7.64 19.83
N THR A 607 -3.53 -7.62 20.42
CA THR A 607 -4.71 -6.94 19.88
C THR A 607 -5.27 -5.91 20.89
N PHE A 608 -5.89 -4.83 20.42
CA PHE A 608 -6.62 -3.87 21.26
C PHE A 608 -7.99 -4.39 21.70
N VAL A 609 -8.55 -5.33 20.94
CA VAL A 609 -9.92 -5.81 21.10
C VAL A 609 -9.97 -7.32 20.93
N THR A 610 -10.71 -8.02 21.78
CA THR A 610 -11.21 -9.37 21.47
C THR A 610 -12.72 -9.42 21.60
N VAL A 611 -13.37 -10.12 20.68
CA VAL A 611 -14.73 -10.64 20.86
C VAL A 611 -14.59 -12.11 21.19
N GLU A 612 -15.18 -12.53 22.30
CA GLU A 612 -15.05 -13.88 22.81
C GLU A 612 -16.43 -14.53 22.91
N ILE A 613 -16.54 -15.80 22.52
CA ILE A 613 -17.72 -16.64 22.69
C ILE A 613 -17.50 -17.63 23.84
N TYR A 614 -18.53 -17.89 24.63
CA TYR A 614 -18.48 -18.88 25.71
C TYR A 614 -18.87 -20.27 25.19
N ASP A 615 -17.96 -21.25 25.30
CA ASP A 615 -18.27 -22.66 25.06
C ASP A 615 -18.76 -23.31 26.36
N ASN A 616 -20.06 -23.62 26.41
CA ASN A 616 -20.68 -24.30 27.56
C ASN A 616 -20.14 -25.72 27.80
N ARG A 617 -19.50 -26.35 26.80
CA ARG A 617 -19.00 -27.73 26.90
C ARG A 617 -17.64 -27.78 27.59
N THR A 618 -16.80 -26.77 27.39
CA THR A 618 -15.47 -26.65 28.01
C THR A 618 -15.44 -25.67 29.19
N GLU A 619 -16.51 -24.89 29.37
CA GLU A 619 -16.61 -23.79 30.34
C GLU A 619 -15.56 -22.69 30.13
N THR A 620 -15.10 -22.50 28.88
CA THR A 620 -14.06 -21.53 28.51
C THR A 620 -14.55 -20.47 27.53
N TRP A 621 -13.84 -19.33 27.51
CA TRP A 621 -14.02 -18.29 26.51
C TRP A 621 -13.05 -18.50 25.34
N GLU A 622 -13.58 -18.51 24.12
CA GLU A 622 -12.82 -18.64 22.88
C GLU A 622 -12.86 -17.31 22.11
N ILE A 623 -11.70 -16.86 21.60
CA ILE A 623 -11.62 -15.63 20.82
C ILE A 623 -12.13 -15.93 19.40
N VAL A 624 -13.11 -15.15 18.94
CA VAL A 624 -13.68 -15.27 17.59
C VAL A 624 -13.35 -14.07 16.70
N HIS A 625 -13.09 -12.91 17.30
CA HIS A 625 -12.62 -11.73 16.58
C HIS A 625 -11.54 -10.98 17.38
N THR A 626 -10.68 -10.29 16.64
CA THR A 626 -9.63 -9.38 17.14
C THR A 626 -9.71 -8.05 16.40
N ASP A 627 -8.91 -7.05 16.78
CA ASP A 627 -8.75 -5.79 16.02
C ASP A 627 -8.19 -5.91 14.59
N ALA A 628 -7.85 -7.14 14.15
CA ALA A 628 -7.54 -7.44 12.75
C ALA A 628 -8.77 -7.92 11.96
N SER A 629 -9.87 -8.24 12.65
CA SER A 629 -11.12 -8.71 12.07
C SER A 629 -11.91 -7.53 11.51
N TRP A 630 -12.36 -7.65 10.26
CA TRP A 630 -13.10 -6.61 9.54
C TRP A 630 -14.37 -6.14 10.28
N GLU A 631 -14.97 -7.06 11.03
CA GLU A 631 -16.19 -6.88 11.82
C GLU A 631 -15.98 -6.01 13.07
N THR A 632 -14.74 -5.80 13.50
CA THR A 632 -14.44 -5.01 14.69
C THR A 632 -13.90 -3.63 14.33
N ARG A 633 -14.21 -2.63 15.16
CA ARG A 633 -13.63 -1.28 15.04
C ARG A 633 -13.22 -0.80 16.41
N PHE A 634 -12.00 -0.31 16.51
CA PHE A 634 -11.49 0.32 17.72
C PHE A 634 -11.28 1.81 17.44
N HIS A 635 -12.03 2.66 18.12
CA HIS A 635 -11.90 4.11 18.04
C HIS A 635 -11.19 4.61 19.30
N TRP A 636 -10.14 5.39 19.13
CA TRP A 636 -9.50 6.11 20.22
C TRP A 636 -9.94 7.57 20.21
N LEU A 637 -10.43 8.05 21.34
CA LEU A 637 -10.99 9.38 21.49
C LEU A 637 -10.20 10.15 22.54
N LYS A 638 -9.52 11.22 22.11
CA LYS A 638 -8.84 12.15 23.02
C LYS A 638 -9.85 12.91 23.86
N GLY A 639 -9.72 12.81 25.18
CA GLY A 639 -10.45 13.62 26.15
C GLY A 639 -9.69 14.88 26.57
N SER A 640 -10.22 15.56 27.58
CA SER A 640 -9.54 16.67 28.24
C SER A 640 -8.64 16.15 29.39
N ASN A 641 -7.76 17.00 29.92
CA ASN A 641 -6.96 16.68 31.12
C ASN A 641 -6.11 15.39 31.04
N GLN A 642 -5.60 15.04 29.85
CA GLN A 642 -4.84 13.80 29.60
C GLN A 642 -5.66 12.51 29.80
N GLN A 643 -6.99 12.62 29.75
CA GLN A 643 -7.89 11.46 29.71
C GLN A 643 -8.16 11.07 28.26
N SER A 644 -8.46 9.80 28.03
CA SER A 644 -8.93 9.31 26.73
C SER A 644 -9.90 8.16 26.93
N ASN A 645 -10.78 7.97 25.96
CA ASN A 645 -11.71 6.85 25.95
C ASN A 645 -11.52 6.02 24.67
N ALA A 646 -11.97 4.77 24.72
CA ALA A 646 -12.05 3.89 23.58
C ALA A 646 -13.50 3.52 23.32
N THR A 647 -13.94 3.64 22.08
CA THR A 647 -15.20 3.06 21.61
C THR A 647 -14.88 1.82 20.79
N ILE A 648 -15.44 0.68 21.17
CA ILE A 648 -15.22 -0.59 20.49
C ILE A 648 -16.54 -1.04 19.91
N GLU A 649 -16.55 -1.31 18.62
CA GLU A 649 -17.71 -1.79 17.89
C GLU A 649 -17.46 -3.21 17.39
N TRP A 650 -18.46 -4.07 17.55
CA TRP A 650 -18.55 -5.34 16.83
C TRP A 650 -19.80 -5.34 15.96
N HIS A 651 -19.57 -5.32 14.65
CA HIS A 651 -20.59 -5.43 13.61
C HIS A 651 -20.90 -6.92 13.42
N ILE A 652 -21.96 -7.41 14.06
CA ILE A 652 -22.25 -8.85 14.11
C ILE A 652 -22.45 -9.37 12.68
N PRO A 653 -21.58 -10.29 12.18
CA PRO A 653 -21.75 -10.83 10.85
C PRO A 653 -22.94 -11.79 10.81
N SER A 654 -23.56 -11.94 9.64
CA SER A 654 -24.68 -12.87 9.45
C SER A 654 -24.30 -14.33 9.74
N SER A 655 -23.02 -14.68 9.69
CA SER A 655 -22.47 -15.99 10.02
C SER A 655 -22.21 -16.21 11.53
N ALA A 656 -22.34 -15.20 12.39
CA ALA A 656 -22.02 -15.32 13.81
C ALA A 656 -22.92 -16.35 14.52
N PRO A 657 -22.37 -17.38 15.19
CA PRO A 657 -23.19 -18.37 15.87
C PRO A 657 -24.01 -17.75 17.01
N SER A 658 -25.20 -18.29 17.27
CA SER A 658 -25.95 -17.91 18.47
C SER A 658 -25.23 -18.39 19.72
N GLY A 659 -25.08 -17.53 20.72
CA GLY A 659 -24.27 -17.84 21.90
C GLY A 659 -24.15 -16.67 22.86
N SER A 660 -23.42 -16.90 23.96
CA SER A 660 -23.04 -15.85 24.90
C SER A 660 -21.67 -15.30 24.53
N TYR A 661 -21.58 -13.98 24.50
CA TYR A 661 -20.41 -13.23 24.06
C TYR A 661 -19.98 -12.22 25.11
N ARG A 662 -18.71 -11.81 25.04
CA ARG A 662 -18.18 -10.61 25.71
C ARG A 662 -17.16 -9.91 24.82
N ILE A 663 -16.99 -8.61 25.03
CA ILE A 663 -15.94 -7.82 24.39
C ILE A 663 -14.90 -7.48 25.44
N ARG A 664 -13.61 -7.68 25.12
CA ARG A 664 -12.50 -7.21 25.95
C ARG A 664 -11.69 -6.16 25.23
N HIS A 665 -11.12 -5.27 26.02
CA HIS A 665 -10.31 -4.14 25.61
C HIS A 665 -8.94 -4.24 26.29
N PHE A 666 -7.86 -4.06 25.53
CA PHE A 666 -6.50 -4.12 26.04
C PHE A 666 -5.75 -2.86 25.70
N GLY A 667 -4.92 -2.38 26.63
CA GLY A 667 -4.07 -1.23 26.37
C GLY A 667 -2.93 -1.09 27.35
N HIS A 668 -2.18 -0.01 27.18
CA HIS A 668 -1.10 0.38 28.09
C HIS A 668 -1.24 1.86 28.41
N TYR A 669 -0.97 2.21 29.66
CA TYR A 669 -0.99 3.59 30.12
C TYR A 669 0.35 3.98 30.73
N LYS A 670 0.71 5.25 30.59
CA LYS A 670 1.93 5.84 31.13
C LYS A 670 1.60 6.62 32.38
N GLN A 671 2.32 6.33 33.46
CA GLN A 671 2.16 7.00 34.75
C GLN A 671 3.50 7.34 35.39
N TRP A 672 3.51 8.28 36.33
CA TRP A 672 4.65 8.55 37.20
C TRP A 672 4.63 7.60 38.39
N LYS A 673 5.72 6.87 38.60
CA LYS A 673 5.99 6.10 39.83
C LYS A 673 7.21 6.71 40.52
N GLY A 674 6.97 7.63 41.44
CA GLY A 674 8.03 8.48 42.00
C GLY A 674 8.58 9.44 40.93
N LEU A 675 9.90 9.42 40.70
CA LEU A 675 10.59 10.24 39.70
C LEU A 675 10.77 9.53 38.34
N GLN A 676 10.20 8.34 38.15
CA GLN A 676 10.33 7.56 36.92
C GLN A 676 8.97 7.41 36.21
N GLN A 677 8.99 7.45 34.88
CA GLN A 677 7.83 7.13 34.06
C GLN A 677 7.78 5.62 33.84
N VAL A 678 6.64 5.01 34.12
CA VAL A 678 6.41 3.56 33.97
C VAL A 678 5.20 3.34 33.06
N ILE A 679 5.31 2.34 32.18
CA ILE A 679 4.23 1.88 31.31
C ILE A 679 3.60 0.64 31.97
N THR A 680 2.29 0.64 32.13
CA THR A 680 1.54 -0.45 32.77
C THR A 680 0.43 -0.93 31.85
N ALA A 681 0.29 -2.25 31.70
CA ALA A 681 -0.81 -2.83 30.93
C ALA A 681 -2.12 -2.78 31.72
N TYR A 682 -3.24 -2.65 31.01
CA TYR A 682 -4.58 -2.78 31.58
C TYR A 682 -5.47 -3.59 30.65
N GLU A 683 -6.56 -4.11 31.21
CA GLU A 683 -7.62 -4.75 30.45
C GLU A 683 -8.99 -4.37 31.01
N GLY A 684 -9.98 -4.34 30.12
CA GLY A 684 -11.39 -4.13 30.43
C GLY A 684 -12.23 -5.24 29.80
N ALA A 685 -13.40 -5.53 30.39
CA ALA A 685 -14.35 -6.50 29.84
C ALA A 685 -15.78 -5.99 29.99
N SER A 686 -16.58 -6.17 28.94
CA SER A 686 -18.02 -5.94 29.01
C SER A 686 -18.72 -6.95 29.91
N GLU A 687 -19.95 -6.65 30.30
CA GLU A 687 -20.89 -7.68 30.73
C GLU A 687 -21.13 -8.72 29.62
N VAL A 688 -21.58 -9.91 30.01
CA VAL A 688 -21.93 -10.98 29.08
C VAL A 688 -23.26 -10.66 28.41
N PHE A 689 -23.31 -10.78 27.09
CA PHE A 689 -24.52 -10.58 26.30
C PHE A 689 -24.78 -11.77 25.37
N ARG A 690 -26.01 -11.93 24.90
CA ARG A 690 -26.41 -13.03 24.02
C ARG A 690 -26.64 -12.54 22.59
N VAL A 691 -26.12 -13.27 21.62
CA VAL A 691 -26.49 -13.13 20.21
C VAL A 691 -27.46 -14.24 19.84
N ALA A 692 -28.58 -13.89 19.20
CA ALA A 692 -29.61 -14.84 18.77
C ALA A 692 -30.10 -14.55 17.36
N SER A 693 -30.50 -15.60 16.64
CA SER A 693 -31.12 -15.50 15.32
C SER A 693 -32.52 -14.87 15.34
N SER A 694 -33.23 -14.94 16.47
CA SER A 694 -34.55 -14.33 16.72
C SER A 694 -34.69 -13.90 18.18
N PHE A 695 -35.46 -12.84 18.44
CA PHE A 695 -35.87 -12.47 19.82
C PHE A 695 -37.02 -13.33 20.35
N TYR A 696 -37.70 -14.07 19.48
CA TYR A 696 -38.76 -15.00 19.87
C TYR A 696 -38.16 -16.40 19.95
N SER A 697 -38.20 -16.98 21.15
CA SER A 697 -38.00 -18.41 21.35
C SER A 697 -39.18 -19.16 20.74
N HIS A 698 -38.90 -20.15 19.89
CA HIS A 698 -39.84 -21.22 19.60
C HIS A 698 -39.60 -22.37 20.54
#